data_AF-A0A380YJ35-F1
#
_entry.id   AF-A0A380YJ35-F1
#
_cell.length_a   1.000
_cell.length_b   1.000
_cell.length_c   1.000
_cell.angle_alpha   90.00
_cell.angle_beta   90.00
_cell.angle_gamma   90.00
#
_symmetry.space_group_name_H-M   'P 1'
#
loop_
_entity.id
_entity.type
_entity.pdbx_description
1 polymer ?
#
loop_
_entity_poly.entity_id
_entity_poly.type
_entity_poly.pdbx_seq_one_letter_code
_entity_poly.pdbx_strand_id
1 'polypeptide(L)'
;MEVITFFLYLLPRKKISRLKHLICIWIGVCLLCAGLQKAGATAVPQSYAEQRAYADSIMDRVIFFAPFYERIVDEYKAELYIKGWANIRKKNHLLRFIPSMFRIKKGVREYMMETYSELHYTAPDIYDQKVKASVGTTSELWELDGRLLEYFHINIYSSTLLYDKLLSPLAANAKKYYTYYIDSIMGEAHNREFRIRFMPKSKSFQLVGGYMIVSDNVWSVREIRFSGRSEMLRFNNQVRMGQVGSKDEFLPVHFNVDATFRLLGNVIDGSYTAVLDYKDIHQKDPAAAAGRNRLKSKYDLSDSYTLLTDTNAYQRDTAYFNTLRPIPLTPHEQTLYEDFFLRRDTLLYKKKPKNKRLEFWGQIGDALVSRYTVDFAKMGSVRCSPLINPLLLSYSGSNGFSYRQEFKYNRLFTGDRLLRVVPKLGYNFKRKEFYWSINSDFDYWPRKRAALHVSVGNGNRIYSSDVLEDLKAIPDSIFDFDQIHLDYFKDLYLHIRHSWEVVNGLTLDVGLSLHRRTEVERSKFVLVYPDGPSVMSTAMPPLYPGFDPSVLKKFRHSYNSFAPRVRVTWTPGQYYYMSGDRKINLYSKYPTVSVDWERGLSGIMHSTGKYERIEVDFQHNIPLGLMRDIYYRLGWGAFTNQKELYFVDFANLARSNLPVGWNDEIGGVFQLLDGRWYNSSREYVRGHFTYEAPFLLLRHLKKYTQYVLNERLYLNALVVPHLNPYLEVGYGIGTHVFDFGVFASFANWKYQEMGVKFTFELFNR
;
A
#
# COMPACT_ATOMS: atom_id res chain seq x y z
N MET A 1 -16.27 -11.44 19.51
CA MET A 1 -16.38 -12.02 20.87
C MET A 1 -15.92 -13.46 20.89
N GLU A 2 -16.25 -14.31 19.92
CA GLU A 2 -15.76 -15.72 19.89
C GLU A 2 -14.28 -15.91 19.49
N VAL A 3 -13.64 -14.89 18.90
CA VAL A 3 -12.19 -14.94 18.57
C VAL A 3 -11.31 -14.61 19.78
N ILE A 4 -11.85 -13.90 20.78
CA ILE A 4 -11.12 -13.50 21.99
C ILE A 4 -11.05 -14.67 22.98
N THR A 5 -12.05 -15.56 22.97
CA THR A 5 -12.10 -16.75 23.83
C THR A 5 -11.01 -17.77 23.47
N PHE A 6 -10.52 -17.76 22.22
CA PHE A 6 -9.40 -18.64 21.80
C PHE A 6 -8.04 -18.18 22.37
N PHE A 7 -7.89 -16.90 22.72
CA PHE A 7 -6.64 -16.32 23.19
C PHE A 7 -6.41 -16.45 24.71
N LEU A 8 -7.42 -16.87 25.49
CA LEU A 8 -7.31 -16.96 26.95
C LEU A 8 -6.86 -18.35 27.48
N TYR A 9 -6.61 -19.33 26.61
CA TYR A 9 -6.27 -20.70 27.05
C TYR A 9 -4.81 -21.13 26.86
N LEU A 10 -3.92 -20.23 26.42
CA LEU A 10 -2.50 -20.54 26.24
C LEU A 10 -1.63 -19.76 27.23
N LEU A 11 -1.58 -20.24 28.48
CA LEU A 11 -0.41 -20.33 29.37
C LEU A 11 -0.86 -20.90 30.73
N PRO A 12 -0.25 -22.00 31.21
CA PRO A 12 1.01 -21.82 31.94
C PRO A 12 2.13 -22.81 31.58
N ARG A 13 3.35 -22.34 31.86
CA ARG A 13 4.65 -23.02 31.68
C ARG A 13 4.74 -24.35 32.44
N LYS A 14 4.94 -25.47 31.73
CA LYS A 14 6.01 -26.46 31.96
C LYS A 14 5.98 -27.58 30.88
N LYS A 15 7.18 -27.95 30.40
CA LYS A 15 7.55 -29.05 29.47
C LYS A 15 7.33 -28.82 27.96
N ILE A 16 8.23 -28.02 27.37
CA ILE A 16 8.42 -27.82 25.91
C ILE A 16 8.81 -29.11 25.15
N SER A 17 9.30 -30.15 25.82
CA SER A 17 9.64 -31.45 25.20
C SER A 17 8.40 -32.30 24.87
N ARG A 18 7.34 -32.29 25.70
CA ARG A 18 6.13 -33.07 25.45
C ARG A 18 5.26 -32.48 24.33
N LEU A 19 5.34 -31.16 24.11
CA LEU A 19 4.59 -30.48 23.06
C LEU A 19 5.12 -30.82 21.65
N LYS A 20 6.44 -31.00 21.49
CA LYS A 20 7.02 -31.44 20.21
C LYS A 20 6.57 -32.86 19.83
N HIS A 21 6.52 -33.77 20.79
CA HIS A 21 6.00 -35.13 20.55
C HIS A 21 4.51 -35.12 20.28
N LEU A 22 3.71 -34.34 21.02
CA LEU A 22 2.28 -34.19 20.74
C LEU A 22 2.02 -33.57 19.37
N ILE A 23 2.77 -32.54 18.95
CA ILE A 23 2.62 -31.93 17.62
C ILE A 23 3.05 -32.92 16.51
N CYS A 24 4.12 -33.69 16.70
CA CYS A 24 4.52 -34.71 15.72
C CYS A 24 3.51 -35.87 15.65
N ILE A 25 2.93 -36.28 16.78
CA ILE A 25 1.86 -37.29 16.84
C ILE A 25 0.59 -36.72 16.19
N TRP A 26 0.25 -35.45 16.40
CA TRP A 26 -0.89 -34.80 15.75
C TRP A 26 -0.69 -34.62 14.25
N ILE A 27 0.53 -34.29 13.79
CA ILE A 27 0.86 -34.23 12.35
C ILE A 27 0.83 -35.64 11.74
N GLY A 28 1.34 -36.66 12.45
CA GLY A 28 1.27 -38.06 12.05
C GLY A 28 -0.17 -38.60 11.99
N VAL A 29 -1.01 -38.25 12.96
CA VAL A 29 -2.45 -38.58 12.98
C VAL A 29 -3.20 -37.81 11.90
N CYS A 30 -2.86 -36.55 11.61
CA CYS A 30 -3.42 -35.80 10.48
C CYS A 30 -3.02 -36.38 9.12
N LEU A 31 -1.79 -36.92 8.98
CA LEU A 31 -1.33 -37.61 7.77
C LEU A 31 -1.96 -39.01 7.61
N LEU A 32 -2.18 -39.74 8.71
CA LEU A 32 -2.88 -41.03 8.71
C LEU A 32 -4.40 -40.87 8.48
N CYS A 33 -5.02 -39.81 9.00
CA CYS A 33 -6.42 -39.49 8.74
C CYS A 33 -6.67 -38.94 7.32
N ALA A 34 -5.64 -38.45 6.62
CA ALA A 34 -5.74 -38.08 5.21
C ALA A 34 -5.84 -39.30 4.28
N GLY A 35 -5.46 -40.50 4.74
CA GLY A 35 -5.55 -41.75 3.98
C GLY A 35 -6.89 -42.49 4.07
N LEU A 36 -7.81 -42.08 4.94
CA LEU A 36 -9.02 -42.84 5.28
C LEU A 36 -10.31 -42.00 5.24
N GLN A 37 -10.48 -41.18 4.21
CA GLN A 37 -11.83 -40.78 3.75
C GLN A 37 -11.83 -40.65 2.22
N LYS A 38 -11.90 -41.79 1.52
CA LYS A 38 -12.63 -41.80 0.25
C LYS A 38 -14.11 -41.60 0.59
N ALA A 39 -14.50 -40.35 0.78
CA ALA A 39 -15.90 -39.97 0.72
C ALA A 39 -16.35 -40.32 -0.71
N GLY A 40 -17.06 -41.44 -0.83
CA GLY A 40 -17.78 -41.78 -2.04
C GLY A 40 -18.68 -40.60 -2.36
N ALA A 41 -18.40 -39.91 -3.47
CA ALA A 41 -19.32 -38.95 -4.02
C ALA A 41 -20.62 -39.71 -4.31
N THR A 42 -21.64 -39.51 -3.47
CA THR A 42 -23.00 -39.87 -3.82
C THR A 42 -23.30 -39.19 -5.15
N ALA A 43 -23.66 -40.00 -6.14
CA ALA A 43 -23.84 -39.57 -7.51
C ALA A 43 -24.66 -38.27 -7.55
N VAL A 44 -24.09 -37.24 -8.18
CA VAL A 44 -24.86 -36.06 -8.57
C VAL A 44 -26.05 -36.59 -9.38
N PRO A 45 -27.31 -36.24 -9.07
CA PRO A 45 -28.45 -36.74 -9.83
C PRO A 45 -28.23 -36.44 -11.33
N GLN A 46 -28.46 -37.42 -12.20
CA GLN A 46 -28.12 -37.33 -13.63
C GLN A 46 -28.59 -36.02 -14.30
N SER A 47 -29.75 -35.48 -13.91
CA SER A 47 -30.26 -34.21 -14.45
C SER A 47 -29.40 -33.00 -14.11
N TYR A 48 -28.78 -32.95 -12.92
CA TYR A 48 -27.86 -31.87 -12.54
C TYR A 48 -26.50 -32.00 -13.25
N ALA A 49 -26.07 -33.23 -13.56
CA ALA A 49 -24.86 -33.47 -14.33
C ALA A 49 -25.04 -33.04 -15.80
N GLU A 50 -26.19 -33.32 -16.41
CA GLU A 50 -26.54 -32.89 -17.76
C GLU A 50 -26.72 -31.37 -17.86
N GLN A 51 -27.46 -30.76 -16.93
CA GLN A 51 -27.59 -29.30 -16.85
C GLN A 51 -26.24 -28.60 -16.71
N ARG A 52 -25.31 -29.21 -15.96
CA ARG A 52 -23.96 -28.70 -15.78
C ARG A 52 -23.12 -28.85 -17.05
N ALA A 53 -23.15 -30.00 -17.71
CA ALA A 53 -22.43 -30.22 -18.96
C ALA A 53 -22.91 -29.25 -20.06
N TYR A 54 -24.23 -29.01 -20.13
CA TYR A 54 -24.81 -28.05 -21.05
C TYR A 54 -24.40 -26.60 -20.72
N ALA A 55 -24.41 -26.22 -19.44
CA ALA A 55 -23.91 -24.91 -18.98
C ALA A 55 -22.41 -24.73 -19.29
N ASP A 56 -21.61 -25.76 -19.06
CA ASP A 56 -20.16 -25.72 -19.28
C ASP A 56 -19.83 -25.54 -20.77
N SER A 57 -20.62 -26.12 -21.69
CA SER A 57 -20.48 -25.96 -23.15
C SER A 57 -20.79 -24.53 -23.61
N ILE A 58 -21.82 -23.89 -23.04
CA ILE A 58 -22.13 -22.49 -23.34
C ILE A 58 -21.02 -21.60 -22.81
N MET A 59 -20.60 -21.82 -21.56
CA MET A 59 -19.55 -21.03 -20.93
C MET A 59 -18.20 -21.16 -21.62
N ASP A 60 -17.87 -22.29 -22.26
CA ASP A 60 -16.66 -22.40 -23.09
C ASP A 60 -16.66 -21.39 -24.24
N ARG A 61 -17.80 -21.18 -24.89
CA ARG A 61 -17.94 -20.18 -25.97
C ARG A 61 -17.83 -18.76 -25.41
N VAL A 62 -18.55 -18.47 -24.32
CA VAL A 62 -18.51 -17.14 -23.70
C VAL A 62 -17.11 -16.78 -23.22
N ILE A 63 -16.42 -17.69 -22.53
CA ILE A 63 -15.05 -17.48 -22.02
C ILE A 63 -14.06 -17.37 -23.19
N PHE A 64 -14.29 -18.08 -24.30
CA PHE A 64 -13.47 -17.96 -25.50
C PHE A 64 -13.58 -16.58 -26.16
N PHE A 65 -14.79 -15.99 -26.23
CA PHE A 65 -15.02 -14.66 -26.81
C PHE A 65 -14.76 -13.49 -25.85
N ALA A 66 -14.74 -13.71 -24.53
CA ALA A 66 -14.55 -12.64 -23.55
C ALA A 66 -13.27 -11.79 -23.77
N PRO A 67 -12.07 -12.35 -24.03
CA PRO A 67 -10.87 -11.56 -24.32
C PRO A 67 -10.96 -10.72 -25.60
N PHE A 68 -11.81 -11.11 -26.55
CA PHE A 68 -12.07 -10.33 -27.76
C PHE A 68 -12.95 -9.12 -27.44
N TYR A 69 -14.06 -9.32 -26.71
CA TYR A 69 -14.94 -8.23 -26.28
C TYR A 69 -14.29 -7.27 -25.28
N GLU A 70 -13.35 -7.76 -24.46
CA GLU A 70 -12.53 -6.92 -23.59
C GLU A 70 -11.76 -5.84 -24.36
N ARG A 71 -11.36 -6.11 -25.61
CA ARG A 71 -10.44 -5.27 -26.41
C ARG A 71 -11.06 -4.70 -27.68
N ILE A 72 -12.37 -4.81 -27.85
CA ILE A 72 -13.06 -4.40 -29.08
C ILE A 72 -13.16 -2.87 -29.21
N VAL A 73 -13.27 -2.17 -28.09
CA VAL A 73 -13.38 -0.71 -28.03
C VAL A 73 -12.00 -0.11 -27.78
N ASP A 74 -11.53 0.73 -28.69
CA ASP A 74 -10.27 1.46 -28.56
C ASP A 74 -10.47 2.77 -27.77
N GLU A 75 -11.56 3.49 -28.02
CA GLU A 75 -11.86 4.78 -27.39
C GLU A 75 -13.38 5.02 -27.33
N TYR A 76 -13.88 5.63 -26.26
CA TYR A 76 -15.26 6.15 -26.24
C TYR A 76 -15.42 7.40 -25.40
N LYS A 77 -16.42 8.22 -25.72
CA LYS A 77 -16.87 9.36 -24.93
C LYS A 77 -18.29 9.12 -24.45
N ALA A 78 -18.51 9.24 -23.15
CA ALA A 78 -19.80 9.01 -22.50
C ALA A 78 -20.13 10.10 -21.46
N GLU A 79 -21.41 10.33 -21.25
CA GLU A 79 -21.90 11.13 -20.12
C GLU A 79 -22.30 10.18 -18.99
N LEU A 80 -21.73 10.40 -17.80
CA LEU A 80 -21.90 9.56 -16.62
C LEU A 80 -22.71 10.32 -15.56
N TYR A 81 -23.91 9.83 -15.29
CA TYR A 81 -24.75 10.28 -14.17
C TYR A 81 -24.68 9.26 -13.04
N ILE A 82 -24.35 9.70 -11.83
CA ILE A 82 -24.28 8.87 -10.62
C ILE A 82 -25.22 9.45 -9.57
N LYS A 83 -26.12 8.63 -9.03
CA LYS A 83 -26.94 8.92 -7.85
C LYS A 83 -26.52 8.01 -6.71
N GLY A 84 -26.09 8.59 -5.60
CA GLY A 84 -25.72 7.87 -4.38
C GLY A 84 -26.64 8.22 -3.22
N TRP A 85 -27.12 7.20 -2.53
CA TRP A 85 -27.92 7.30 -1.31
C TRP A 85 -27.23 6.54 -0.18
N ALA A 86 -27.21 7.11 1.02
CA ALA A 86 -26.61 6.48 2.20
C ALA A 86 -27.48 6.66 3.45
N ASN A 87 -27.73 5.57 4.17
CA ASN A 87 -28.53 5.54 5.39
C ASN A 87 -27.73 4.94 6.56
N ILE A 88 -27.58 5.73 7.62
CA ILE A 88 -26.92 5.34 8.86
C ILE A 88 -27.94 4.67 9.79
N ARG A 89 -28.02 3.34 9.74
CA ARG A 89 -28.88 2.55 10.64
C ARG A 89 -28.41 2.60 12.09
N LYS A 90 -27.10 2.42 12.32
CA LYS A 90 -26.51 2.38 13.66
C LYS A 90 -25.14 3.06 13.67
N LYS A 91 -24.91 3.95 14.64
CA LYS A 91 -23.62 4.64 14.83
C LYS A 91 -23.18 4.65 16.29
N ASN A 92 -21.88 4.52 16.49
CA ASN A 92 -21.15 4.65 17.74
C ASN A 92 -20.17 5.84 17.65
N HIS A 93 -19.60 6.26 18.78
CA HIS A 93 -18.63 7.37 18.83
C HIS A 93 -17.37 7.13 17.98
N LEU A 94 -17.01 5.86 17.77
CA LEU A 94 -15.83 5.48 16.98
C LEU A 94 -15.95 5.79 15.48
N LEU A 95 -17.18 5.93 14.96
CA LEU A 95 -17.42 6.16 13.53
C LEU A 95 -16.76 7.45 13.01
N ARG A 96 -16.58 8.46 13.87
CA ARG A 96 -15.94 9.74 13.52
C ARG A 96 -14.44 9.61 13.27
N PHE A 97 -13.78 8.56 13.79
CA PHE A 97 -12.34 8.36 13.67
C PHE A 97 -11.93 7.51 12.48
N ILE A 98 -12.89 6.97 11.70
CA ILE A 98 -12.58 6.22 10.50
C ILE A 98 -12.11 7.22 9.41
N PRO A 99 -10.86 7.12 8.92
CA PRO A 99 -10.26 8.14 8.06
C PRO A 99 -10.97 8.35 6.70
N SER A 100 -11.69 7.33 6.21
CA SER A 100 -12.40 7.30 4.93
C SER A 100 -13.90 7.62 5.03
N MET A 101 -14.38 8.07 6.20
CA MET A 101 -15.80 8.40 6.39
C MET A 101 -16.04 9.90 6.19
N PHE A 102 -17.14 10.25 5.51
CA PHE A 102 -17.62 11.63 5.39
C PHE A 102 -18.10 12.19 6.74
N ARG A 103 -18.09 13.51 6.92
CA ARG A 103 -18.57 14.12 8.17
C ARG A 103 -20.08 13.98 8.33
N ILE A 104 -20.47 13.21 9.34
CA ILE A 104 -21.87 12.96 9.69
C ILE A 104 -22.41 14.14 10.52
N LYS A 105 -23.47 14.80 10.05
CA LYS A 105 -24.16 15.86 10.78
C LYS A 105 -24.98 15.30 11.95
N LYS A 106 -25.05 16.06 13.05
CA LYS A 106 -25.85 15.67 14.23
C LYS A 106 -27.33 15.64 13.85
N GLY A 107 -28.03 14.55 14.21
CA GLY A 107 -29.46 14.37 13.92
C GLY A 107 -29.81 13.90 12.50
N VAL A 108 -28.84 13.82 11.59
CA VAL A 108 -29.08 13.38 10.20
C VAL A 108 -28.64 11.93 10.01
N ARG A 109 -29.54 11.10 9.49
CA ARG A 109 -29.31 9.66 9.23
C ARG A 109 -29.16 9.35 7.76
N GLU A 110 -29.89 10.06 6.90
CA GLU A 110 -29.92 9.83 5.46
C GLU A 110 -29.18 10.95 4.72
N TYR A 111 -28.41 10.55 3.72
CA TYR A 111 -27.62 11.41 2.87
C TYR A 111 -27.86 11.01 1.43
N MET A 112 -27.88 11.99 0.55
CA MET A 112 -28.04 11.76 -0.88
C MET A 112 -27.20 12.77 -1.63
N MET A 113 -26.64 12.32 -2.75
CA MET A 113 -26.12 13.23 -3.75
C MET A 113 -25.97 12.60 -5.11
N GLU A 114 -25.97 13.49 -6.08
CA GLU A 114 -25.99 13.19 -7.49
C GLU A 114 -24.80 13.90 -8.14
N THR A 115 -24.20 13.27 -9.14
CA THR A 115 -23.06 13.81 -9.88
C THR A 115 -23.26 13.56 -11.36
N TYR A 116 -22.94 14.55 -12.18
CA TYR A 116 -22.96 14.47 -13.63
C TYR A 116 -21.57 14.79 -14.16
N SER A 117 -21.00 13.88 -14.94
CA SER A 117 -19.62 13.92 -15.43
C SER A 117 -19.52 13.55 -16.91
N GLU A 118 -18.54 14.11 -17.60
CA GLU A 118 -18.07 13.56 -18.87
C GLU A 118 -17.00 12.51 -18.57
N LEU A 119 -17.12 11.35 -19.22
CA LEU A 119 -16.19 10.23 -19.15
C LEU A 119 -15.58 10.01 -20.53
N HIS A 120 -14.27 9.93 -20.59
CA HIS A 120 -13.50 9.57 -21.77
C HIS A 120 -12.66 8.34 -21.45
N TYR A 121 -12.83 7.30 -22.25
CA TYR A 121 -12.07 6.06 -22.11
C TYR A 121 -11.14 5.88 -23.29
N THR A 122 -9.91 5.44 -23.02
CA THR A 122 -8.97 4.94 -24.02
C THR A 122 -8.40 3.60 -23.58
N ALA A 123 -8.35 2.63 -24.50
CA ALA A 123 -7.80 1.31 -24.24
C ALA A 123 -6.31 1.38 -23.84
N PRO A 124 -5.83 0.50 -22.94
CA PRO A 124 -6.52 -0.67 -22.39
C PRO A 124 -7.41 -0.39 -21.16
N ASP A 125 -7.06 0.54 -20.27
CA ASP A 125 -7.79 0.79 -19.01
C ASP A 125 -7.63 2.24 -18.54
N ILE A 126 -7.76 3.19 -19.48
CA ILE A 126 -7.49 4.60 -19.22
C ILE A 126 -8.82 5.34 -19.18
N TYR A 127 -9.17 5.89 -18.02
CA TYR A 127 -10.40 6.62 -17.80
C TYR A 127 -10.07 8.05 -17.36
N ASP A 128 -10.58 9.01 -18.11
CA ASP A 128 -10.58 10.43 -17.77
C ASP A 128 -12.01 10.88 -17.46
N GLN A 129 -12.21 11.47 -16.29
CA GLN A 129 -13.52 11.90 -15.84
C GLN A 129 -13.49 13.37 -15.42
N LYS A 130 -14.32 14.17 -16.12
CA LYS A 130 -14.54 15.58 -15.82
C LYS A 130 -15.91 15.79 -15.20
N VAL A 131 -15.92 16.12 -13.93
CA VAL A 131 -17.14 16.32 -13.15
C VAL A 131 -17.70 17.72 -13.47
N LYS A 132 -18.89 17.80 -14.09
CA LYS A 132 -19.53 19.07 -14.53
C LYS A 132 -20.43 19.70 -13.47
N ALA A 133 -21.27 18.88 -12.83
CA ALA A 133 -22.20 19.33 -11.79
C ALA A 133 -22.46 18.25 -10.73
N SER A 134 -22.75 18.66 -9.49
CA SER A 134 -23.23 17.79 -8.39
C SER A 134 -24.03 18.62 -7.42
N VAL A 135 -25.02 17.93 -6.88
CA VAL A 135 -25.95 18.45 -5.90
C VAL A 135 -26.12 17.43 -4.79
N GLY A 136 -26.17 17.92 -3.54
CA GLY A 136 -26.18 17.03 -2.41
C GLY A 136 -26.44 17.60 -1.04
N THR A 137 -26.82 16.71 -0.13
CA THR A 137 -27.00 17.04 1.29
C THR A 137 -25.67 17.10 2.07
N THR A 138 -24.57 16.65 1.45
CA THR A 138 -23.21 16.82 1.94
C THR A 138 -22.20 16.93 0.80
N SER A 139 -21.29 17.90 0.86
CA SER A 139 -20.24 18.08 -0.13
C SER A 139 -19.14 17.02 -0.04
N GLU A 140 -18.97 16.40 1.13
CA GLU A 140 -17.81 15.57 1.45
C GLU A 140 -18.01 14.07 1.13
N LEU A 141 -19.20 13.61 0.72
CA LEU A 141 -19.41 12.17 0.45
C LEU A 141 -18.58 11.69 -0.76
N TRP A 142 -18.30 12.56 -1.74
CA TRP A 142 -17.57 12.23 -2.98
C TRP A 142 -16.14 12.77 -3.00
N GLU A 143 -15.79 13.71 -2.11
CA GLU A 143 -14.41 14.20 -1.92
C GLU A 143 -13.49 13.12 -1.29
N LEU A 144 -14.01 11.90 -1.05
CA LEU A 144 -13.29 10.72 -0.62
C LEU A 144 -12.37 10.17 -1.74
N ASP A 145 -11.29 10.91 -2.01
CA ASP A 145 -10.07 10.45 -2.68
C ASP A 145 -10.22 9.91 -4.12
N GLY A 146 -11.34 10.16 -4.82
CA GLY A 146 -11.59 9.69 -6.18
C GLY A 146 -11.83 8.18 -6.33
N ARG A 147 -11.59 7.39 -5.27
CA ARG A 147 -11.68 5.91 -5.26
C ARG A 147 -13.07 5.35 -5.52
N LEU A 148 -14.13 6.14 -5.29
CA LEU A 148 -15.50 5.68 -5.59
C LEU A 148 -15.76 5.58 -7.10
N LEU A 149 -15.10 6.41 -7.90
CA LEU A 149 -15.24 6.43 -9.36
C LEU A 149 -14.59 5.18 -9.98
N GLU A 150 -13.50 4.69 -9.39
CA GLU A 150 -12.84 3.43 -9.80
C GLU A 150 -13.79 2.22 -9.74
N TYR A 151 -14.81 2.20 -8.87
CA TYR A 151 -15.79 1.11 -8.81
C TYR A 151 -16.75 1.07 -10.00
N PHE A 152 -16.83 2.13 -10.80
CA PHE A 152 -17.68 2.18 -12.01
C PHE A 152 -16.90 1.89 -13.30
N HIS A 153 -15.57 1.80 -13.24
CA HIS A 153 -14.72 1.38 -14.35
C HIS A 153 -14.70 -0.15 -14.49
N ILE A 154 -15.88 -0.77 -14.62
CA ILE A 154 -16.01 -2.23 -14.70
C ILE A 154 -16.09 -2.66 -16.16
N ASN A 155 -15.07 -3.40 -16.62
CA ASN A 155 -15.17 -4.22 -17.81
C ASN A 155 -15.55 -5.66 -17.41
N ILE A 156 -16.79 -6.07 -17.68
CA ILE A 156 -17.32 -7.39 -17.28
C ILE A 156 -16.56 -8.53 -17.96
N TYR A 157 -16.07 -8.30 -19.18
CA TYR A 157 -15.35 -9.29 -19.97
C TYR A 157 -13.89 -9.45 -19.56
N SER A 158 -13.37 -8.54 -18.75
CA SER A 158 -12.02 -8.65 -18.22
C SER A 158 -11.87 -9.86 -17.30
N SER A 159 -10.62 -10.28 -17.09
CA SER A 159 -10.30 -11.38 -16.18
C SER A 159 -10.68 -11.10 -14.71
N THR A 160 -10.99 -9.85 -14.37
CA THR A 160 -11.28 -9.38 -13.03
C THR A 160 -12.35 -8.29 -13.01
N LEU A 161 -13.46 -8.50 -12.30
CA LEU A 161 -14.59 -7.55 -12.29
C LEU A 161 -14.29 -6.20 -11.63
N LEU A 162 -13.27 -6.13 -10.77
CA LEU A 162 -12.85 -4.90 -10.10
C LEU A 162 -11.33 -4.92 -9.93
N TYR A 163 -10.58 -4.58 -10.98
CA TYR A 163 -9.11 -4.58 -11.02
C TYR A 163 -8.53 -5.78 -10.24
N ASP A 164 -7.82 -5.57 -9.14
CA ASP A 164 -7.17 -6.67 -8.41
C ASP A 164 -8.01 -7.27 -7.26
N LYS A 165 -9.31 -6.96 -7.17
CA LYS A 165 -10.14 -7.33 -6.00
C LYS A 165 -11.08 -8.50 -6.24
N LEU A 166 -11.73 -8.60 -7.40
CA LEU A 166 -12.73 -9.65 -7.69
C LEU A 166 -12.41 -10.43 -8.95
N LEU A 167 -12.30 -11.76 -8.83
CA LEU A 167 -12.02 -12.64 -9.97
C LEU A 167 -13.28 -12.80 -10.83
N SER A 168 -13.17 -12.55 -12.13
CA SER A 168 -14.30 -12.63 -13.04
C SER A 168 -14.76 -14.07 -13.26
N PRO A 169 -16.08 -14.34 -13.29
CA PRO A 169 -16.61 -15.63 -13.74
C PRO A 169 -16.42 -15.86 -15.25
N LEU A 170 -15.93 -14.87 -16.00
CA LEU A 170 -15.63 -14.96 -17.43
C LEU A 170 -14.12 -15.14 -17.74
N ALA A 171 -13.28 -15.18 -16.72
CA ALA A 171 -11.84 -15.37 -16.90
C ALA A 171 -11.51 -16.73 -17.55
N ALA A 172 -10.40 -16.80 -18.29
CA ALA A 172 -9.97 -18.03 -18.99
C ALA A 172 -9.86 -19.27 -18.09
N ASN A 173 -9.52 -19.09 -16.82
CA ASN A 173 -9.43 -20.18 -15.83
C ASN A 173 -10.60 -20.20 -14.82
N ALA A 174 -11.69 -19.46 -15.10
CA ALA A 174 -12.81 -19.29 -14.18
C ALA A 174 -13.45 -20.62 -13.76
N LYS A 175 -13.48 -21.63 -14.66
CA LYS A 175 -13.93 -23.00 -14.37
C LYS A 175 -13.19 -23.67 -13.21
N LYS A 176 -11.97 -23.25 -12.86
CA LYS A 176 -11.25 -23.75 -11.66
C LYS A 176 -11.91 -23.28 -10.36
N TYR A 177 -12.53 -22.11 -10.38
CA TYR A 177 -13.04 -21.40 -9.20
C TYR A 177 -14.57 -21.36 -9.12
N TYR A 178 -15.26 -21.40 -10.25
CA TYR A 178 -16.71 -21.31 -10.36
C TYR A 178 -17.33 -22.61 -10.88
N THR A 179 -18.59 -22.83 -10.51
CA THR A 179 -19.47 -23.85 -11.10
C THR A 179 -20.67 -23.14 -11.72
N TYR A 180 -21.06 -23.56 -12.92
CA TYR A 180 -22.14 -22.95 -13.69
C TYR A 180 -23.33 -23.88 -13.77
N TYR A 181 -24.53 -23.29 -13.72
CA TYR A 181 -25.81 -23.96 -13.90
C TYR A 181 -26.70 -23.12 -14.79
N ILE A 182 -27.49 -23.75 -15.65
CA ILE A 182 -28.54 -23.05 -16.41
C ILE A 182 -29.79 -23.02 -15.55
N ASP A 183 -30.28 -21.82 -15.27
CA ASP A 183 -31.52 -21.62 -14.52
C ASP A 183 -32.73 -21.58 -15.47
N SER A 184 -32.63 -20.86 -16.60
CA SER A 184 -33.70 -20.74 -17.59
C SER A 184 -33.19 -20.39 -18.98
N ILE A 185 -33.94 -20.79 -20.01
CA ILE A 185 -33.75 -20.39 -21.40
C ILE A 185 -34.92 -19.47 -21.76
N MET A 186 -34.61 -18.29 -22.28
CA MET A 186 -35.56 -17.22 -22.62
C MET A 186 -35.43 -16.86 -24.09
N GLY A 187 -36.42 -16.15 -24.65
CA GLY A 187 -36.39 -15.66 -26.02
C GLY A 187 -36.90 -16.64 -27.08
N GLU A 188 -36.97 -16.15 -28.32
CA GLU A 188 -37.40 -16.91 -29.49
C GLU A 188 -36.29 -17.83 -30.02
N ALA A 189 -36.61 -18.82 -30.84
CA ALA A 189 -35.64 -19.81 -31.32
C ALA A 189 -34.41 -19.22 -32.03
N HIS A 190 -34.53 -18.01 -32.60
CA HIS A 190 -33.48 -17.32 -33.36
C HIS A 190 -32.79 -16.19 -32.56
N ASN A 191 -33.22 -15.92 -31.32
CA ASN A 191 -32.61 -14.97 -30.40
C ASN A 191 -32.79 -15.46 -28.95
N ARG A 192 -32.18 -16.61 -28.67
CA ARG A 192 -32.25 -17.23 -27.34
C ARG A 192 -31.33 -16.52 -26.36
N GLU A 193 -31.79 -16.41 -25.14
CA GLU A 193 -31.04 -15.91 -24.00
C GLU A 193 -30.94 -17.00 -22.93
N PHE A 194 -29.73 -17.24 -22.45
CA PHE A 194 -29.44 -18.21 -21.40
C PHE A 194 -29.20 -17.51 -20.09
N ARG A 195 -30.02 -17.82 -19.08
CA ARG A 195 -29.78 -17.38 -17.70
C ARG A 195 -28.87 -18.40 -17.02
N ILE A 196 -27.61 -18.04 -16.84
CA ILE A 196 -26.58 -18.88 -16.26
C ILE A 196 -26.26 -18.40 -14.86
N ARG A 197 -26.46 -19.26 -13.87
CA ARG A 197 -26.07 -19.02 -12.49
C ARG A 197 -24.65 -19.53 -12.24
N PHE A 198 -23.81 -18.67 -11.70
CA PHE A 198 -22.44 -19.00 -11.32
C PHE A 198 -22.29 -18.99 -9.80
N MET A 199 -21.71 -20.06 -9.27
CA MET A 199 -21.46 -20.24 -7.85
C MET A 199 -19.98 -20.52 -7.58
N PRO A 200 -19.37 -19.85 -6.58
CA PRO A 200 -17.99 -20.11 -6.23
C PRO A 200 -17.84 -21.49 -5.58
N LYS A 201 -16.83 -22.26 -6.01
CA LYS A 201 -16.51 -23.59 -5.47
C LYS A 201 -15.99 -23.54 -4.02
N SER A 202 -15.42 -22.41 -3.63
CA SER A 202 -14.91 -22.11 -2.29
C SER A 202 -15.43 -20.75 -1.83
N LYS A 203 -15.77 -20.62 -0.54
CA LYS A 203 -16.13 -19.31 0.01
C LYS A 203 -14.86 -18.47 0.16
N SER A 204 -14.78 -17.34 -0.55
CA SER A 204 -13.69 -16.36 -0.48
C SER A 204 -14.25 -14.95 -0.72
N PHE A 205 -13.56 -13.92 -0.23
CA PHE A 205 -13.92 -12.52 -0.50
C PHE A 205 -13.58 -12.06 -1.92
N GLN A 206 -12.70 -12.77 -2.63
CA GLN A 206 -12.34 -12.48 -4.03
C GLN A 206 -13.26 -13.16 -5.06
N LEU A 207 -14.12 -14.07 -4.62
CA LEU A 207 -15.05 -14.78 -5.48
C LEU A 207 -16.48 -14.28 -5.28
N VAL A 208 -17.24 -14.21 -6.37
CA VAL A 208 -18.61 -13.69 -6.37
C VAL A 208 -19.63 -14.74 -6.77
N GLY A 209 -20.84 -14.64 -6.25
CA GLY A 209 -21.96 -15.52 -6.63
C GLY A 209 -23.09 -14.72 -7.25
N GLY A 210 -23.73 -15.27 -8.28
CA GLY A 210 -24.75 -14.53 -9.01
C GLY A 210 -25.27 -15.24 -10.24
N TYR A 211 -25.87 -14.48 -11.15
CA TYR A 211 -26.28 -14.96 -12.46
C TYR A 211 -25.89 -13.97 -13.55
N MET A 212 -25.76 -14.48 -14.76
CA MET A 212 -25.59 -13.69 -15.98
C MET A 212 -26.61 -14.14 -17.01
N ILE A 213 -27.03 -13.23 -17.89
CA ILE A 213 -27.87 -13.52 -19.04
C ILE A 213 -26.98 -13.39 -20.27
N VAL A 214 -26.91 -14.43 -21.09
CA VAL A 214 -26.03 -14.53 -22.26
C VAL A 214 -26.86 -14.74 -23.51
N SER A 215 -26.53 -14.04 -24.60
CA SER A 215 -27.17 -14.25 -25.92
C SER A 215 -26.53 -15.41 -26.70
N ASP A 216 -27.34 -16.23 -27.35
CA ASP A 216 -26.92 -17.41 -28.15
C ASP A 216 -26.15 -17.03 -29.42
N ASN A 217 -26.52 -15.93 -30.08
CA ASN A 217 -25.96 -15.58 -31.39
C ASN A 217 -24.51 -15.07 -31.29
N VAL A 218 -24.26 -14.17 -30.34
CA VAL A 218 -22.99 -13.43 -30.19
C VAL A 218 -22.20 -13.90 -28.96
N TRP A 219 -22.75 -14.76 -28.11
CA TRP A 219 -22.13 -15.18 -26.83
C TRP A 219 -21.75 -14.00 -25.93
N SER A 220 -22.57 -12.94 -25.99
CA SER A 220 -22.36 -11.69 -25.30
C SER A 220 -23.25 -11.60 -24.04
N VAL A 221 -22.73 -11.01 -22.98
CA VAL A 221 -23.47 -10.84 -21.72
C VAL A 221 -24.43 -9.66 -21.87
N ARG A 222 -25.69 -9.85 -21.50
CA ARG A 222 -26.75 -8.82 -21.54
C ARG A 222 -26.98 -8.18 -20.17
N GLU A 223 -27.00 -9.01 -19.15
CA GLU A 223 -27.09 -8.58 -17.75
C GLU A 223 -26.19 -9.48 -16.91
N ILE A 224 -25.48 -8.90 -15.95
CA ILE A 224 -24.81 -9.66 -14.90
C ILE A 224 -25.20 -9.11 -13.54
N ARG A 225 -25.64 -10.00 -12.66
CA ARG A 225 -25.88 -9.70 -11.26
C ARG A 225 -24.94 -10.52 -10.42
N PHE A 226 -24.10 -9.87 -9.64
CA PHE A 226 -23.13 -10.53 -8.78
C PHE A 226 -23.16 -9.94 -7.38
N SER A 227 -23.11 -10.83 -6.40
CA SER A 227 -23.06 -10.47 -4.99
C SER A 227 -21.82 -11.06 -4.37
N GLY A 228 -21.27 -10.31 -3.42
CA GLY A 228 -20.04 -10.69 -2.75
C GLY A 228 -19.94 -10.06 -1.38
N ARG A 229 -18.87 -10.41 -0.70
CA ARG A 229 -18.53 -9.83 0.60
C ARG A 229 -17.05 -9.49 0.55
N SER A 230 -16.73 -8.24 0.84
CA SER A 230 -15.37 -7.77 1.05
C SER A 230 -15.29 -7.18 2.45
N GLU A 231 -14.57 -7.82 3.37
CA GLU A 231 -14.38 -7.33 4.74
C GLU A 231 -15.68 -7.00 5.51
N MET A 232 -15.92 -5.70 5.64
CA MET A 232 -16.97 -4.96 6.32
C MET A 232 -18.14 -4.68 5.37
N LEU A 233 -17.92 -4.81 4.06
CA LEU A 233 -18.84 -4.41 3.00
C LEU A 233 -19.46 -5.66 2.35
N ARG A 234 -20.78 -5.74 2.38
CA ARG A 234 -21.53 -6.69 1.55
C ARG A 234 -22.07 -5.93 0.37
N PHE A 235 -21.83 -6.40 -0.84
CA PHE A 235 -22.28 -5.71 -2.04
C PHE A 235 -23.13 -6.63 -2.91
N ASN A 236 -24.06 -6.01 -3.62
CA ASN A 236 -24.87 -6.61 -4.66
C ASN A 236 -24.83 -5.66 -5.84
N ASN A 237 -24.23 -6.10 -6.93
CA ASN A 237 -24.11 -5.32 -8.15
C ASN A 237 -24.99 -5.94 -9.22
N GLN A 238 -25.72 -5.09 -9.93
CA GLN A 238 -26.42 -5.42 -11.15
C GLN A 238 -25.91 -4.49 -12.24
N VAL A 239 -25.44 -5.08 -13.33
CA VAL A 239 -24.94 -4.34 -14.48
C VAL A 239 -25.72 -4.79 -15.70
N ARG A 240 -26.27 -3.82 -16.45
CA ARG A 240 -26.96 -4.05 -17.72
C ARG A 240 -26.14 -3.48 -18.85
N MET A 241 -26.04 -4.27 -19.92
CA MET A 241 -25.29 -3.95 -21.13
C MET A 241 -26.20 -3.28 -22.16
N GLY A 242 -25.60 -2.73 -23.22
CA GLY A 242 -26.32 -2.24 -24.40
C GLY A 242 -27.19 -3.32 -25.06
N GLN A 243 -28.06 -2.92 -25.99
CA GLN A 243 -28.91 -3.86 -26.72
C GLN A 243 -28.11 -4.60 -27.82
N VAL A 244 -28.63 -5.72 -28.31
CA VAL A 244 -27.98 -6.47 -29.39
C VAL A 244 -28.11 -5.69 -30.70
N GLY A 245 -27.01 -5.48 -31.42
CA GLY A 245 -26.97 -4.74 -32.67
C GLY A 245 -26.82 -3.21 -32.53
N SER A 246 -26.76 -2.68 -31.31
CA SER A 246 -26.43 -1.28 -31.06
C SER A 246 -24.91 -1.08 -30.93
N LYS A 247 -24.41 0.14 -31.14
CA LYS A 247 -22.96 0.42 -31.11
C LYS A 247 -22.34 0.20 -29.72
N ASP A 248 -23.16 0.27 -28.68
CA ASP A 248 -22.86 0.07 -27.26
C ASP A 248 -23.11 -1.37 -26.78
N GLU A 249 -23.34 -2.34 -27.69
CA GLU A 249 -23.67 -3.74 -27.34
C GLU A 249 -22.73 -4.38 -26.29
N PHE A 250 -21.44 -4.02 -26.31
CA PHE A 250 -20.40 -4.58 -25.44
C PHE A 250 -20.07 -3.71 -24.22
N LEU A 251 -20.78 -2.60 -24.03
CA LEU A 251 -20.52 -1.62 -22.99
C LEU A 251 -21.66 -1.60 -21.95
N PRO A 252 -21.35 -1.30 -20.68
CA PRO A 252 -22.36 -1.21 -19.63
C PRO A 252 -23.12 0.12 -19.71
N VAL A 253 -24.45 0.08 -19.65
CA VAL A 253 -25.31 1.27 -19.74
C VAL A 253 -25.88 1.65 -18.37
N HIS A 254 -26.17 0.66 -17.54
CA HIS A 254 -26.80 0.88 -16.24
C HIS A 254 -26.14 0.04 -15.15
N PHE A 255 -25.79 0.69 -14.04
CA PHE A 255 -25.27 0.07 -12.84
C PHE A 255 -26.20 0.33 -11.66
N ASN A 256 -26.50 -0.72 -10.91
CA ASN A 256 -27.15 -0.62 -9.61
C ASN A 256 -26.32 -1.39 -8.58
N VAL A 257 -25.88 -0.69 -7.53
CA VAL A 257 -24.96 -1.20 -6.52
C VAL A 257 -25.53 -0.95 -5.15
N ASP A 258 -25.93 -2.02 -4.46
CA ASP A 258 -26.33 -1.97 -3.07
C ASP A 258 -25.19 -2.46 -2.18
N ALA A 259 -24.81 -1.66 -1.19
CA ALA A 259 -23.71 -1.93 -0.29
C ALA A 259 -24.13 -1.77 1.18
N THR A 260 -23.83 -2.75 2.02
CA THR A 260 -23.99 -2.64 3.48
C THR A 260 -22.61 -2.70 4.14
N PHE A 261 -22.22 -1.61 4.78
CA PHE A 261 -21.02 -1.50 5.58
C PHE A 261 -21.30 -1.83 7.06
N ARG A 262 -20.50 -2.73 7.64
CA ARG A 262 -20.57 -3.15 9.05
C ARG A 262 -19.18 -3.16 9.68
N LEU A 263 -18.94 -2.26 10.63
CA LEU A 263 -17.69 -2.20 11.39
C LEU A 263 -17.93 -1.78 12.85
N LEU A 264 -17.39 -2.53 13.81
CA LEU A 264 -17.39 -2.21 15.25
C LEU A 264 -18.77 -1.79 15.79
N GLY A 265 -19.82 -2.48 15.33
CA GLY A 265 -21.21 -2.22 15.73
C GLY A 265 -21.90 -1.07 14.98
N ASN A 266 -21.20 -0.35 14.10
CA ASN A 266 -21.79 0.59 13.15
C ASN A 266 -22.37 -0.16 11.95
N VAL A 267 -23.50 0.30 11.43
CA VAL A 267 -24.15 -0.24 10.24
C VAL A 267 -24.62 0.92 9.36
N ILE A 268 -24.14 0.95 8.13
CA ILE A 268 -24.48 1.95 7.12
C ILE A 268 -24.87 1.19 5.85
N ASP A 269 -26.01 1.51 5.29
CA ASP A 269 -26.37 1.08 3.95
C ASP A 269 -26.10 2.19 2.97
N GLY A 270 -25.62 1.83 1.79
CA GLY A 270 -25.49 2.68 0.64
C GLY A 270 -26.13 2.01 -0.56
N SER A 271 -26.71 2.81 -1.43
CA SER A 271 -27.16 2.39 -2.75
C SER A 271 -26.65 3.39 -3.78
N TYR A 272 -26.17 2.88 -4.90
CA TYR A 272 -25.67 3.70 -6.00
C TYR A 272 -26.33 3.26 -7.30
N THR A 273 -26.76 4.24 -8.08
CA THR A 273 -27.25 4.03 -9.43
C THR A 273 -26.40 4.88 -10.37
N ALA A 274 -25.83 4.26 -11.40
CA ALA A 274 -25.11 4.97 -12.44
C ALA A 274 -25.71 4.69 -13.82
N VAL A 275 -25.78 5.72 -14.66
CA VAL A 275 -26.25 5.66 -16.04
C VAL A 275 -25.17 6.24 -16.93
N LEU A 276 -24.80 5.50 -17.97
CA LEU A 276 -23.85 5.92 -19.00
C LEU A 276 -24.58 6.13 -20.32
N ASP A 277 -24.39 7.31 -20.91
CA ASP A 277 -24.87 7.65 -22.24
C ASP A 277 -23.69 7.85 -23.19
N TYR A 278 -23.47 6.92 -24.11
CA TYR A 278 -22.32 6.91 -25.02
C TYR A 278 -22.58 7.80 -26.23
N LYS A 279 -21.76 8.83 -26.44
CA LYS A 279 -21.87 9.77 -27.58
C LYS A 279 -21.04 9.33 -28.77
N ASP A 280 -19.83 8.82 -28.51
CA ASP A 280 -18.90 8.39 -29.55
C ASP A 280 -18.17 7.12 -29.12
N ILE A 281 -18.07 6.14 -30.03
CA ILE A 281 -17.47 4.84 -29.78
C ILE A 281 -16.60 4.50 -30.99
N HIS A 282 -15.28 4.45 -30.77
CA HIS A 282 -14.31 3.99 -31.75
C HIS A 282 -13.94 2.54 -31.46
N GLN A 283 -14.35 1.65 -32.35
CA GLN A 283 -13.94 0.25 -32.32
C GLN A 283 -12.60 0.07 -33.02
N LYS A 284 -11.88 -0.98 -32.62
CA LYS A 284 -10.53 -1.26 -33.11
C LYS A 284 -10.54 -1.73 -34.56
N ASP A 285 -10.09 -0.86 -35.46
CA ASP A 285 -9.86 -1.21 -36.86
C ASP A 285 -8.44 -1.79 -37.06
N PRO A 286 -8.30 -3.08 -37.48
CA PRO A 286 -6.99 -3.71 -37.67
C PRO A 286 -6.08 -2.96 -38.65
N ALA A 287 -6.66 -2.29 -39.65
CA ALA A 287 -5.94 -1.51 -40.66
C ALA A 287 -5.48 -0.12 -40.16
N ALA A 288 -6.28 0.54 -39.31
CA ALA A 288 -5.98 1.88 -38.78
C ALA A 288 -4.94 1.86 -37.64
N ALA A 289 -4.89 0.77 -36.87
CA ALA A 289 -3.93 0.57 -35.77
C ALA A 289 -2.46 0.55 -36.24
N ALA A 290 -2.19 0.13 -37.48
CA ALA A 290 -0.85 0.14 -38.07
C ALA A 290 -0.36 1.57 -38.42
N GLY A 291 -1.27 2.50 -38.71
CA GLY A 291 -0.96 3.87 -39.11
C GLY A 291 -0.74 4.83 -37.93
N ARG A 292 -1.55 4.72 -36.86
CA ARG A 292 -1.46 5.61 -35.67
C ARG A 292 -0.16 5.47 -34.89
N ASN A 293 0.50 4.31 -34.96
CA ASN A 293 1.73 3.99 -34.21
C ASN A 293 3.02 4.64 -34.75
N ARG A 294 3.00 5.34 -35.89
CA ARG A 294 4.22 5.91 -36.49
C ARG A 294 4.63 7.29 -35.98
N LEU A 295 3.71 8.07 -35.38
CA LEU A 295 3.96 9.47 -34.99
C LEU A 295 4.17 9.68 -33.47
N LYS A 296 3.86 8.70 -32.62
CA LYS A 296 3.95 8.83 -31.16
C LYS A 296 5.07 7.97 -30.58
N SER A 297 5.69 8.46 -29.51
CA SER A 297 6.59 7.67 -28.67
C SER A 297 5.84 6.42 -28.18
N LYS A 298 6.39 5.23 -28.44
CA LYS A 298 5.80 3.92 -28.07
C LYS A 298 5.36 3.80 -26.60
N TYR A 299 5.95 4.61 -25.72
CA TYR A 299 5.76 4.55 -24.27
C TYR A 299 4.96 5.72 -23.70
N ASP A 300 4.58 6.68 -24.53
CA ASP A 300 3.82 7.87 -24.14
C ASP A 300 2.31 7.60 -24.23
N LEU A 301 1.63 7.59 -23.09
CA LEU A 301 0.19 7.39 -22.96
C LEU A 301 -0.54 8.71 -22.61
N SER A 302 0.07 9.87 -22.84
CA SER A 302 -0.50 11.16 -22.42
C SER A 302 -1.83 11.51 -23.06
N ASP A 303 -1.99 11.23 -24.36
CA ASP A 303 -3.22 11.56 -25.10
C ASP A 303 -4.45 10.80 -24.60
N SER A 304 -4.23 9.72 -23.85
CA SER A 304 -5.28 8.95 -23.19
C SER A 304 -5.58 9.40 -21.76
N TYR A 305 -4.65 10.07 -21.07
CA TYR A 305 -4.74 10.41 -19.64
C TYR A 305 -4.78 11.94 -19.42
N THR A 306 -5.76 12.67 -19.95
CA THR A 306 -5.89 14.10 -19.63
C THR A 306 -6.70 14.30 -18.35
N LEU A 307 -6.18 13.94 -17.17
CA LEU A 307 -6.82 14.28 -15.87
C LEU A 307 -6.97 15.81 -15.68
N LEU A 308 -7.91 16.42 -16.39
CA LEU A 308 -8.33 17.81 -16.29
C LEU A 308 -9.62 17.80 -15.49
N THR A 309 -9.52 17.38 -14.23
CA THR A 309 -10.50 17.79 -13.22
C THR A 309 -10.27 19.27 -12.96
N ASP A 310 -10.84 20.10 -13.83
CA ASP A 310 -10.83 21.55 -13.68
C ASP A 310 -11.82 21.92 -12.56
N THR A 311 -11.36 21.77 -11.31
CA THR A 311 -12.18 21.90 -10.09
C THR A 311 -12.74 23.32 -9.90
N ASN A 312 -12.26 24.30 -10.68
CA ASN A 312 -12.62 25.72 -10.53
C ASN A 312 -13.97 26.11 -11.16
N ALA A 313 -14.62 25.23 -11.94
CA ALA A 313 -15.86 25.56 -12.67
C ALA A 313 -17.07 24.68 -12.31
N TYR A 314 -17.13 24.19 -11.07
CA TYR A 314 -18.20 23.28 -10.68
C TYR A 314 -19.49 23.98 -10.25
N GLN A 315 -20.56 23.79 -11.02
CA GLN A 315 -21.86 24.37 -10.69
C GLN A 315 -22.62 23.47 -9.72
N ARG A 316 -23.10 24.07 -8.61
CA ARG A 316 -23.89 23.39 -7.57
C ARG A 316 -25.38 23.78 -7.61
N ASP A 317 -25.80 24.48 -8.67
CA ASP A 317 -27.15 25.02 -8.78
C ASP A 317 -28.16 23.91 -9.08
N THR A 318 -29.19 23.82 -8.25
CA THR A 318 -30.25 22.79 -8.34
C THR A 318 -31.05 22.90 -9.63
N ALA A 319 -31.35 24.12 -10.07
CA ALA A 319 -32.12 24.38 -11.28
C ALA A 319 -31.38 23.89 -12.54
N TYR A 320 -30.07 24.12 -12.61
CA TYR A 320 -29.23 23.60 -13.68
C TYR A 320 -29.13 22.08 -13.62
N PHE A 321 -28.97 21.50 -12.42
CA PHE A 321 -28.89 20.03 -12.28
C PHE A 321 -30.18 19.31 -12.71
N ASN A 322 -31.34 19.93 -12.50
CA ASN A 322 -32.62 19.35 -12.91
C ASN A 322 -32.75 19.17 -14.43
N THR A 323 -32.05 19.97 -15.26
CA THR A 323 -32.08 19.80 -16.73
C THR A 323 -31.19 18.65 -17.21
N LEU A 324 -30.17 18.29 -16.42
CA LEU A 324 -29.21 17.22 -16.75
C LEU A 324 -29.64 15.85 -16.22
N ARG A 325 -30.64 15.79 -15.33
CA ARG A 325 -30.99 14.56 -14.60
C ARG A 325 -31.75 13.56 -15.51
N PRO A 326 -31.24 12.35 -15.76
CA PRO A 326 -31.92 11.36 -16.58
C PRO A 326 -33.03 10.60 -15.83
N ILE A 327 -32.91 10.44 -14.50
CA ILE A 327 -33.87 9.71 -13.66
C ILE A 327 -34.55 10.71 -12.71
N PRO A 328 -35.88 10.90 -12.75
CA PRO A 328 -36.54 11.86 -11.87
C PRO A 328 -36.42 11.47 -10.39
N LEU A 329 -36.43 12.48 -9.51
CA LEU A 329 -36.42 12.25 -8.07
C LEU A 329 -37.70 11.59 -7.60
N THR A 330 -37.57 10.61 -6.72
CA THR A 330 -38.71 10.05 -5.99
C THR A 330 -39.23 11.05 -4.94
N PRO A 331 -40.49 10.92 -4.49
CA PRO A 331 -41.06 11.83 -3.48
C PRO A 331 -40.24 11.88 -2.18
N HIS A 332 -39.64 10.75 -1.76
CA HIS A 332 -38.77 10.70 -0.59
C HIS A 332 -37.43 11.44 -0.80
N GLU A 333 -36.88 11.37 -2.00
CA GLU A 333 -35.63 12.08 -2.33
C GLU A 333 -35.85 13.61 -2.40
N GLN A 334 -37.05 14.04 -2.83
CA GLN A 334 -37.44 15.44 -2.83
C GLN A 334 -37.53 16.00 -1.40
N THR A 335 -38.22 15.29 -0.51
CA THR A 335 -38.32 15.72 0.90
C THR A 335 -36.96 15.80 1.58
N LEU A 336 -36.03 14.89 1.26
CA LEU A 336 -34.65 14.95 1.77
C LEU A 336 -33.91 16.22 1.33
N TYR A 337 -34.08 16.65 0.08
CA TYR A 337 -33.50 17.91 -0.40
C TYR A 337 -34.16 19.13 0.25
N GLU A 338 -35.49 19.16 0.34
CA GLU A 338 -36.24 20.23 1.00
C GLU A 338 -35.81 20.39 2.46
N ASP A 339 -35.75 19.30 3.22
CA ASP A 339 -35.27 19.27 4.61
C ASP A 339 -33.85 19.83 4.72
N PHE A 340 -32.99 19.52 3.74
CA PHE A 340 -31.63 20.01 3.71
C PHE A 340 -31.55 21.52 3.47
N PHE A 341 -32.31 22.05 2.50
CA PHE A 341 -32.37 23.49 2.23
C PHE A 341 -32.98 24.26 3.40
N LEU A 342 -34.09 23.78 3.97
CA LEU A 342 -34.70 24.36 5.18
C LEU A 342 -33.72 24.40 6.36
N ARG A 343 -32.94 23.32 6.57
CA ARG A 343 -31.91 23.30 7.62
C ARG A 343 -30.78 24.28 7.33
N ARG A 344 -30.36 24.42 6.07
CA ARG A 344 -29.33 25.38 5.66
C ARG A 344 -29.80 26.81 5.93
N ASP A 345 -31.02 27.14 5.56
CA ASP A 345 -31.59 28.48 5.73
C ASP A 345 -31.86 28.82 7.20
N THR A 346 -32.37 27.86 7.98
CA THR A 346 -32.54 28.04 9.43
C THR A 346 -31.21 28.17 10.18
N LEU A 347 -30.14 27.52 9.72
CA LEU A 347 -28.78 27.72 10.28
C LEU A 347 -28.21 29.11 9.95
N LEU A 348 -28.55 29.67 8.79
CA LEU A 348 -28.19 31.05 8.43
C LEU A 348 -28.95 32.07 9.29
N TYR A 349 -30.23 31.80 9.57
CA TYR A 349 -31.11 32.72 10.30
C TYR A 349 -31.01 32.62 11.83
N LYS A 350 -30.76 31.42 12.40
CA LYS A 350 -30.61 31.19 13.84
C LYS A 350 -29.14 31.06 14.27
N LYS A 351 -28.30 32.04 13.94
CA LYS A 351 -27.01 32.22 14.63
C LYS A 351 -27.29 32.72 16.06
N LYS A 352 -27.53 31.80 17.00
CA LYS A 352 -27.49 32.16 18.43
C LYS A 352 -26.14 32.84 18.74
N PRO A 353 -26.09 33.90 19.56
CA PRO A 353 -24.81 34.41 20.05
C PRO A 353 -24.18 33.30 20.90
N LYS A 354 -23.18 32.63 20.34
CA LYS A 354 -22.50 31.52 21.00
C LYS A 354 -21.39 32.06 21.88
N ASN A 355 -21.20 31.41 23.02
CA ASN A 355 -20.19 31.79 24.01
C ASN A 355 -18.78 31.61 23.42
N LYS A 356 -18.01 32.70 23.29
CA LYS A 356 -16.68 32.73 22.63
C LYS A 356 -15.72 31.67 23.17
N ARG A 357 -15.79 31.35 24.47
CA ARG A 357 -14.94 30.32 25.10
C ARG A 357 -15.29 28.90 24.65
N LEU A 358 -16.58 28.61 24.47
CA LEU A 358 -17.06 27.31 24.00
C LEU A 358 -16.82 27.13 22.49
N GLU A 359 -16.85 28.22 21.73
CA GLU A 359 -16.40 28.22 20.33
C GLU A 359 -14.89 28.06 20.23
N PHE A 360 -14.09 28.72 21.08
CA PHE A 360 -12.64 28.52 21.11
C PHE A 360 -12.28 27.08 21.48
N TRP A 361 -12.86 26.51 22.55
CA TRP A 361 -12.65 25.09 22.90
C TRP A 361 -13.31 24.10 21.93
N GLY A 362 -14.39 24.50 21.24
CA GLY A 362 -15.03 23.71 20.20
C GLY A 362 -14.23 23.72 18.89
N GLN A 363 -13.69 24.86 18.49
CA GLN A 363 -12.79 25.05 17.36
C GLN A 363 -11.44 24.42 17.64
N ILE A 364 -10.92 24.51 18.86
CA ILE A 364 -9.74 23.77 19.31
C ILE A 364 -10.05 22.28 19.36
N GLY A 365 -11.17 21.85 19.94
CA GLY A 365 -11.56 20.44 19.98
C GLY A 365 -11.72 19.85 18.58
N ASP A 366 -12.34 20.58 17.66
CA ASP A 366 -12.41 20.21 16.26
C ASP A 366 -11.02 20.28 15.59
N ALA A 367 -10.14 21.24 15.94
CA ALA A 367 -8.73 21.38 15.53
C ALA A 367 -7.80 20.27 15.99
N LEU A 368 -8.07 19.73 17.16
CA LEU A 368 -7.31 18.65 17.76
C LEU A 368 -7.71 17.29 17.17
N VAL A 369 -8.94 17.16 16.64
CA VAL A 369 -9.51 15.87 16.19
C VAL A 369 -9.64 15.75 14.67
N SER A 370 -9.93 16.84 13.96
CA SER A 370 -10.14 16.82 12.50
C SER A 370 -8.92 17.32 11.73
N ARG A 371 -8.75 16.84 10.50
CA ARG A 371 -7.71 17.35 9.59
C ARG A 371 -8.06 18.79 9.21
N TYR A 372 -7.14 19.72 9.39
CA TYR A 372 -7.28 21.09 8.91
C TYR A 372 -6.43 21.26 7.67
N THR A 373 -7.08 21.52 6.54
CA THR A 373 -6.42 22.06 5.35
C THR A 373 -6.83 23.53 5.30
N VAL A 374 -5.87 24.42 5.47
CA VAL A 374 -6.07 25.86 5.24
C VAL A 374 -5.54 26.14 3.85
N ASP A 375 -6.46 26.32 2.91
CA ASP A 375 -6.14 26.70 1.53
C ASP A 375 -6.03 28.23 1.46
N PHE A 376 -4.81 28.73 1.35
CA PHE A 376 -4.58 30.14 1.08
C PHE A 376 -4.66 30.35 -0.42
N ALA A 377 -5.72 31.03 -0.89
CA ALA A 377 -6.05 31.24 -2.31
C ALA A 377 -4.90 31.75 -3.22
N LYS A 378 -3.79 32.26 -2.65
CA LYS A 378 -2.57 32.68 -3.38
C LYS A 378 -1.24 32.17 -2.80
N MET A 379 -1.22 31.52 -1.63
CA MET A 379 0.01 31.15 -0.90
C MET A 379 0.21 29.63 -0.71
N GLY A 380 -0.72 28.80 -1.17
CA GLY A 380 -0.65 27.33 -1.08
C GLY A 380 -1.54 26.76 0.03
N SER A 381 -1.49 25.45 0.22
CA SER A 381 -2.29 24.72 1.21
C SER A 381 -1.40 24.29 2.38
N VAL A 382 -1.82 24.60 3.61
CA VAL A 382 -1.21 24.05 4.83
C VAL A 382 -2.15 22.98 5.38
N ARG A 383 -1.70 21.74 5.39
CA ARG A 383 -2.40 20.61 6.01
C ARG A 383 -1.75 20.28 7.35
N CYS A 384 -2.54 20.36 8.41
CA CYS A 384 -2.14 19.96 9.75
C CYS A 384 -2.75 18.61 10.11
N SER A 385 -1.93 17.69 10.63
CA SER A 385 -2.41 16.45 11.26
C SER A 385 -3.11 16.79 12.58
N PRO A 386 -4.15 16.03 13.00
CA PRO A 386 -4.84 16.29 14.26
C PRO A 386 -3.85 16.31 15.44
N LEU A 387 -3.84 17.40 16.19
CA LEU A 387 -2.92 17.61 17.33
C LEU A 387 -3.09 16.54 18.43
N ILE A 388 -4.28 16.00 18.65
CA ILE A 388 -4.49 14.87 19.56
C ILE A 388 -5.01 13.70 18.73
N ASN A 389 -4.13 13.13 17.92
CA ASN A 389 -4.37 11.80 17.38
C ASN A 389 -3.75 10.77 18.34
N PRO A 390 -4.55 9.90 19.01
CA PRO A 390 -4.00 8.84 19.85
C PRO A 390 -3.11 7.86 19.08
N LEU A 391 -3.21 7.80 17.75
CA LEU A 391 -2.33 7.01 16.89
C LEU A 391 -0.93 7.65 16.68
N LEU A 392 -0.74 8.91 17.08
CA LEU A 392 0.56 9.60 17.03
C LEU A 392 1.34 9.50 18.35
N LEU A 393 0.75 8.88 19.38
CA LEU A 393 1.44 8.46 20.59
C LEU A 393 2.05 7.08 20.36
N SER A 394 3.34 6.93 20.64
CA SER A 394 4.00 5.62 20.56
C SER A 394 4.72 5.29 21.86
N TYR A 395 4.72 4.01 22.23
CA TYR A 395 5.41 3.51 23.41
C TYR A 395 6.51 2.52 23.00
N SER A 396 7.71 2.70 23.54
CA SER A 396 8.80 1.74 23.42
C SER A 396 9.47 1.57 24.79
N GLY A 397 9.88 0.35 25.14
CA GLY A 397 10.56 0.09 26.43
C GLY A 397 11.79 1.00 26.65
N SER A 398 12.48 1.38 25.57
CA SER A 398 13.67 2.25 25.63
C SER A 398 13.38 3.75 25.62
N ASN A 399 12.29 4.20 24.98
CA ASN A 399 11.92 5.63 24.84
C ASN A 399 10.76 6.07 25.74
N GLY A 400 10.06 5.12 26.38
CA GLY A 400 8.80 5.36 27.08
C GLY A 400 7.70 5.82 26.12
N PHE A 401 6.81 6.66 26.62
CA PHE A 401 5.87 7.40 25.78
C PHE A 401 6.62 8.41 24.92
N SER A 402 6.22 8.52 23.67
CA SER A 402 6.72 9.51 22.73
C SER A 402 5.53 10.10 21.96
N TYR A 403 5.62 11.39 21.67
CA TYR A 403 4.61 12.11 20.93
C TYR A 403 5.23 12.71 19.66
N ARG A 404 4.55 12.57 18.52
CA ARG A 404 5.00 13.05 17.22
C ARG A 404 3.91 13.90 16.55
N GLN A 405 4.30 15.06 16.04
CA GLN A 405 3.44 15.92 15.24
C GLN A 405 4.07 16.14 13.86
N GLU A 406 3.25 16.05 12.81
CA GLU A 406 3.67 16.27 11.42
C GLU A 406 2.79 17.36 10.79
N PHE A 407 3.47 18.37 10.24
CA PHE A 407 2.87 19.44 9.45
C PHE A 407 3.19 19.19 7.97
N LYS A 408 2.24 19.45 7.07
CA LYS A 408 2.44 19.28 5.62
C LYS A 408 2.07 20.58 4.92
N TYR A 409 3.05 21.28 4.39
CA TYR A 409 2.84 22.44 3.53
C TYR A 409 3.01 22.00 2.07
N ASN A 410 2.01 22.27 1.24
CA ASN A 410 2.06 21.99 -0.19
C ASN A 410 1.68 23.24 -0.96
N ARG A 411 2.53 23.65 -1.90
CA ARG A 411 2.28 24.75 -2.82
C ARG A 411 2.51 24.32 -4.26
N LEU A 412 1.48 24.45 -5.08
CA LEU A 412 1.56 24.25 -6.52
C LEU A 412 1.79 25.61 -7.20
N PHE A 413 2.80 25.69 -8.06
CA PHE A 413 3.09 26.87 -8.90
C PHE A 413 2.62 26.63 -10.34
N THR A 414 2.73 27.67 -11.17
CA THR A 414 2.45 27.56 -12.61
C THR A 414 3.38 26.55 -13.29
N GLY A 415 2.83 25.75 -14.20
CA GLY A 415 3.53 24.65 -14.88
C GLY A 415 3.75 23.41 -13.98
N ASP A 416 2.77 23.10 -13.12
CA ASP A 416 2.70 21.94 -12.21
C ASP A 416 3.91 21.74 -11.29
N ARG A 417 4.68 22.79 -11.02
CA ARG A 417 5.81 22.73 -10.08
C ARG A 417 5.28 22.64 -8.67
N LEU A 418 5.80 21.69 -7.89
CA LEU A 418 5.30 21.41 -6.55
C LEU A 418 6.39 21.64 -5.52
N LEU A 419 6.12 22.49 -4.52
CA LEU A 419 6.91 22.57 -3.30
C LEU A 419 6.15 21.89 -2.17
N ARG A 420 6.76 20.87 -1.58
CA ARG A 420 6.28 20.18 -0.40
C ARG A 420 7.28 20.35 0.73
N VAL A 421 6.83 20.86 1.87
CA VAL A 421 7.64 20.98 3.08
C VAL A 421 6.92 20.27 4.22
N VAL A 422 7.61 19.33 4.85
CA VAL A 422 7.05 18.48 5.91
C VAL A 422 7.89 18.60 7.17
N PRO A 423 7.61 19.59 8.05
CA PRO A 423 8.18 19.63 9.38
C PRO A 423 7.56 18.54 10.27
N LYS A 424 8.41 17.74 10.89
CA LYS A 424 8.07 16.73 11.90
C LYS A 424 8.71 17.15 13.20
N LEU A 425 7.94 17.23 14.26
CA LEU A 425 8.39 17.54 15.61
C LEU A 425 7.99 16.39 16.54
N GLY A 426 8.77 16.10 17.55
CA GLY A 426 8.33 15.19 18.59
C GLY A 426 9.21 15.16 19.81
N TYR A 427 8.72 14.46 20.83
CA TYR A 427 9.29 14.46 22.16
C TYR A 427 9.22 13.07 22.79
N ASN A 428 10.34 12.63 23.34
CA ASN A 428 10.45 11.38 24.10
C ASN A 428 10.40 11.69 25.60
N PHE A 429 9.35 11.22 26.28
CA PHE A 429 9.11 11.58 27.69
C PHE A 429 10.08 10.91 28.67
N LYS A 430 10.49 9.65 28.42
CA LYS A 430 11.43 8.94 29.31
C LYS A 430 12.84 9.52 29.25
N ARG A 431 13.27 9.92 28.04
CA ARG A 431 14.63 10.45 27.78
C ARG A 431 14.71 11.97 27.86
N LYS A 432 13.56 12.66 27.87
CA LYS A 432 13.45 14.13 27.82
C LYS A 432 14.12 14.73 26.59
N GLU A 433 13.96 14.08 25.44
CA GLU A 433 14.62 14.48 24.20
C GLU A 433 13.62 14.98 23.16
N PHE A 434 13.94 16.13 22.58
CA PHE A 434 13.21 16.72 21.47
C PHE A 434 13.86 16.33 20.14
N TYR A 435 13.08 15.72 19.25
CA TYR A 435 13.49 15.42 17.89
C TYR A 435 12.67 16.24 16.89
N TRP A 436 13.31 16.63 15.80
CA TRP A 436 12.75 17.40 14.72
C TRP A 436 13.41 16.98 13.40
N SER A 437 12.63 17.01 12.34
CA SER A 437 13.13 16.84 10.98
C SER A 437 12.27 17.66 10.02
N ILE A 438 12.90 18.20 8.99
CA ILE A 438 12.26 18.98 7.94
C ILE A 438 12.65 18.31 6.63
N ASN A 439 11.65 17.79 5.92
CA ASN A 439 11.81 17.26 4.58
C ASN A 439 11.20 18.24 3.59
N SER A 440 11.99 18.72 2.65
CA SER A 440 11.57 19.65 1.61
C SER A 440 11.82 19.03 0.24
N ASP A 441 10.77 18.91 -0.56
CA ASP A 441 10.80 18.42 -1.93
C ASP A 441 10.34 19.53 -2.87
N PHE A 442 11.17 19.87 -3.85
CA PHE A 442 10.83 20.88 -4.86
C PHE A 442 10.95 20.30 -6.28
N ASP A 443 9.80 19.99 -6.87
CA ASP A 443 9.65 19.50 -8.24
C ASP A 443 9.66 20.70 -9.19
N TYR A 444 10.85 21.14 -9.61
CA TYR A 444 10.99 22.34 -10.43
C TYR A 444 10.80 22.07 -11.93
N TRP A 445 11.08 20.85 -12.39
CA TRP A 445 10.84 20.44 -13.79
C TRP A 445 10.08 19.09 -13.87
N PRO A 446 8.74 19.13 -13.72
CA PRO A 446 7.92 17.92 -13.64
C PRO A 446 7.96 17.04 -14.90
N ARG A 447 8.12 17.61 -16.10
CA ARG A 447 8.23 16.85 -17.37
C ARG A 447 9.43 15.90 -17.43
N LYS A 448 10.55 16.30 -16.80
CA LYS A 448 11.79 15.51 -16.70
C LYS A 448 11.98 14.93 -15.29
N ARG A 449 10.91 14.94 -14.49
CA ARG A 449 10.90 14.52 -13.08
C ARG A 449 12.10 15.03 -12.29
N ALA A 450 12.51 16.28 -12.57
CA ALA A 450 13.68 16.83 -11.90
C ALA A 450 13.27 17.52 -10.61
N ALA A 451 13.84 17.07 -9.50
CA ALA A 451 13.46 17.52 -8.18
C ALA A 451 14.67 17.69 -7.26
N LEU A 452 14.58 18.67 -6.38
CA LEU A 452 15.54 18.88 -5.30
C LEU A 452 14.93 18.43 -3.99
N HIS A 453 15.54 17.43 -3.36
CA HIS A 453 15.18 16.87 -2.08
C HIS A 453 16.18 17.33 -1.03
N VAL A 454 15.70 18.00 0.01
CA VAL A 454 16.51 18.44 1.14
C VAL A 454 15.90 17.89 2.42
N SER A 455 16.66 17.12 3.18
CA SER A 455 16.26 16.58 4.47
C SER A 455 17.25 17.01 5.54
N VAL A 456 16.75 17.69 6.56
CA VAL A 456 17.54 18.13 7.71
C VAL A 456 16.84 17.69 8.97
N GLY A 457 17.56 17.12 9.91
CA GLY A 457 16.96 16.77 11.19
C GLY A 457 17.97 16.29 12.20
N ASN A 458 17.50 16.13 13.43
CA ASN A 458 18.20 15.36 14.43
C ASN A 458 17.56 13.96 14.54
N GLY A 459 18.31 12.94 14.12
CA GLY A 459 17.83 11.57 13.94
C GLY A 459 18.32 10.59 15.01
N ASN A 460 17.67 9.43 15.07
CA ASN A 460 17.84 8.37 16.08
C ASN A 460 19.08 7.47 15.89
N ARG A 461 19.58 6.97 17.03
CA ARG A 461 20.42 5.79 17.33
C ARG A 461 21.03 5.04 16.13
N ILE A 462 22.35 5.16 15.99
CA ILE A 462 23.15 4.24 15.18
C ILE A 462 24.09 3.50 16.13
N TYR A 463 24.02 2.18 16.11
CA TYR A 463 24.96 1.30 16.81
C TYR A 463 26.10 0.96 15.86
N SER A 464 27.35 1.11 16.27
CA SER A 464 28.50 0.59 15.51
C SER A 464 28.84 -0.80 16.05
N SER A 465 28.68 -1.84 15.24
CA SER A 465 29.03 -3.23 15.61
C SER A 465 30.51 -3.38 15.93
N ASP A 466 31.37 -2.73 15.14
CA ASP A 466 32.83 -2.87 15.23
C ASP A 466 33.39 -2.24 16.51
N VAL A 467 32.73 -1.20 17.01
CA VAL A 467 33.05 -0.60 18.31
C VAL A 467 32.85 -1.60 19.43
N LEU A 468 31.78 -2.38 19.37
CA LEU A 468 31.47 -3.38 20.37
C LEU A 468 32.43 -4.58 20.30
N GLU A 469 32.92 -4.94 19.12
CA GLU A 469 33.94 -5.99 18.95
C GLU A 469 35.33 -5.53 19.39
N ASP A 470 35.75 -4.33 18.99
CA ASP A 470 37.02 -3.73 19.44
C ASP A 470 37.06 -3.58 20.97
N LEU A 471 35.93 -3.25 21.60
CA LEU A 471 35.80 -3.21 23.06
C LEU A 471 35.89 -4.59 23.71
N LYS A 472 35.29 -5.63 23.11
CA LYS A 472 35.33 -7.02 23.62
C LYS A 472 36.69 -7.70 23.46
N ALA A 473 37.53 -7.20 22.55
CA ALA A 473 38.91 -7.68 22.37
C ALA A 473 39.86 -7.17 23.48
N ILE A 474 39.44 -6.16 24.26
CA ILE A 474 40.20 -5.64 25.40
C ILE A 474 39.86 -6.49 26.64
N PRO A 475 40.86 -7.03 27.37
CA PRO A 475 40.60 -7.79 28.60
C PRO A 475 39.84 -6.98 29.67
N ASP A 476 38.83 -7.59 30.29
CA ASP A 476 37.99 -7.03 31.38
C ASP A 476 38.78 -6.50 32.60
N SER A 477 40.05 -6.88 32.72
CA SER A 477 40.93 -6.43 33.80
C SER A 477 41.50 -5.02 33.63
N ILE A 478 41.36 -4.39 32.46
CA ILE A 478 42.04 -3.12 32.12
C ILE A 478 41.08 -1.90 32.18
N PHE A 479 39.78 -2.09 31.93
CA PHE A 479 38.78 -1.03 31.91
C PHE A 479 37.49 -1.40 32.64
N ASP A 480 36.88 -0.39 33.27
CA ASP A 480 35.51 -0.49 33.77
C ASP A 480 34.51 -0.22 32.63
N PHE A 481 33.94 -1.29 32.07
CA PHE A 481 33.00 -1.22 30.95
C PHE A 481 31.67 -0.54 31.29
N ASP A 482 31.31 -0.43 32.58
CA ASP A 482 30.08 0.26 33.00
C ASP A 482 30.16 1.79 32.79
N GLN A 483 31.38 2.34 32.60
CA GLN A 483 31.62 3.77 32.37
C GLN A 483 31.75 4.13 30.87
N ILE A 484 31.64 3.15 29.96
CA ILE A 484 31.81 3.32 28.52
C ILE A 484 30.43 3.29 27.83
N HIS A 485 29.83 4.47 27.66
CA HIS A 485 28.51 4.63 27.03
C HIS A 485 28.60 4.89 25.52
N LEU A 486 28.98 3.88 24.73
CA LEU A 486 29.09 3.98 23.26
C LEU A 486 27.80 3.61 22.51
N ASP A 487 26.71 3.41 23.24
CA ASP A 487 25.41 2.99 22.69
C ASP A 487 24.58 4.15 22.10
N TYR A 488 24.96 5.41 22.39
CA TYR A 488 24.06 6.54 22.16
C TYR A 488 24.72 7.81 21.61
N PHE A 489 24.45 8.07 20.32
CA PHE A 489 24.87 9.28 19.60
C PHE A 489 23.66 10.10 19.16
N LYS A 490 23.76 11.43 19.29
CA LYS A 490 22.90 12.39 18.60
C LYS A 490 23.44 12.59 17.20
N ASP A 491 22.64 12.28 16.19
CA ASP A 491 22.99 12.49 14.77
C ASP A 491 22.26 13.72 14.24
N LEU A 492 23.01 14.77 13.89
CA LEU A 492 22.51 15.90 13.11
C LEU A 492 22.89 15.66 11.65
N TYR A 493 21.90 15.43 10.81
CA TYR A 493 22.11 15.09 9.41
C TYR A 493 21.57 16.17 8.47
N LEU A 494 22.23 16.32 7.32
CA LEU A 494 21.79 17.09 6.17
C LEU A 494 21.99 16.23 4.92
N HIS A 495 20.88 15.86 4.29
CA HIS A 495 20.89 15.18 3.00
C HIS A 495 20.36 16.13 1.93
N ILE A 496 21.17 16.37 0.92
CA ILE A 496 20.78 17.09 -0.28
C ILE A 496 20.84 16.09 -1.42
N ARG A 497 19.76 15.95 -2.18
CA ARG A 497 19.68 15.06 -3.33
C ARG A 497 18.97 15.76 -4.47
N HIS A 498 19.58 15.74 -5.63
CA HIS A 498 19.00 16.19 -6.89
C HIS A 498 18.68 14.97 -7.73
N SER A 499 17.41 14.82 -8.11
CA SER A 499 16.95 13.75 -8.99
C SER A 499 16.66 14.32 -10.37
N TRP A 500 17.01 13.59 -11.43
CA TRP A 500 16.77 14.01 -12.80
C TRP A 500 16.58 12.80 -13.73
N GLU A 501 15.45 12.76 -14.44
CA GLU A 501 15.22 11.77 -15.50
C GLU A 501 15.78 12.25 -16.84
N VAL A 502 16.97 11.75 -17.20
CA VAL A 502 17.69 12.15 -18.41
C VAL A 502 16.94 11.65 -19.65
N VAL A 503 16.63 10.34 -19.65
CA VAL A 503 15.88 9.62 -20.68
C VAL A 503 14.74 8.86 -20.01
N ASN A 504 13.66 8.56 -20.74
CA ASN A 504 12.53 7.83 -20.19
C ASN A 504 12.97 6.52 -19.50
N GLY A 505 12.70 6.41 -18.19
CA GLY A 505 13.10 5.29 -17.34
C GLY A 505 14.54 5.35 -16.81
N LEU A 506 15.39 6.28 -17.25
CA LEU A 506 16.76 6.47 -16.75
C LEU A 506 16.82 7.71 -15.84
N THR A 507 16.90 7.48 -14.54
CA THR A 507 16.98 8.53 -13.52
C THR A 507 18.37 8.57 -12.90
N LEU A 508 18.96 9.76 -12.87
CA LEU A 508 20.20 10.07 -12.18
C LEU A 508 19.87 10.82 -10.89
N ASP A 509 20.34 10.29 -9.77
CA ASP A 509 20.29 10.95 -8.47
C ASP A 509 21.71 11.33 -8.06
N VAL A 510 21.97 12.61 -7.86
CA VAL A 510 23.22 13.12 -7.30
C VAL A 510 22.93 13.68 -5.93
N GLY A 511 23.64 13.22 -4.92
CA GLY A 511 23.39 13.60 -3.54
C GLY A 511 24.64 13.82 -2.72
N LEU A 512 24.42 14.42 -1.56
CA LEU A 512 25.43 14.74 -0.58
C LEU A 512 24.82 14.51 0.80
N SER A 513 25.48 13.63 1.56
CA SER A 513 25.10 13.26 2.92
C SER A 513 26.13 13.81 3.89
N LEU A 514 25.67 14.66 4.81
CA LEU A 514 26.47 15.24 5.88
C LEU A 514 25.91 14.74 7.20
N HIS A 515 26.75 14.20 8.05
CA HIS A 515 26.36 13.84 9.43
C HIS A 515 27.34 14.43 10.42
N ARG A 516 26.81 14.93 11.52
CA ARG A 516 27.55 15.30 12.71
C ARG A 516 26.98 14.50 13.88
N ARG A 517 27.75 13.52 14.33
CA ARG A 517 27.39 12.59 15.38
C ARG A 517 28.15 12.93 16.65
N THR A 518 27.43 13.16 17.74
CA THR A 518 28.02 13.50 19.05
C THR A 518 27.50 12.56 20.12
N GLU A 519 28.39 12.10 21.00
CA GLU A 519 28.03 11.28 22.17
C GLU A 519 27.06 12.03 23.09
N VAL A 520 26.03 11.35 23.59
CA VAL A 520 25.06 11.96 24.54
C VAL A 520 25.58 11.87 25.97
N GLU A 521 26.12 10.72 26.34
CA GLU A 521 26.80 10.48 27.61
C GLU A 521 28.29 10.32 27.30
N ARG A 522 29.14 11.10 27.99
CA ARG A 522 30.58 11.05 27.74
C ARG A 522 31.14 9.76 28.32
N SER A 523 31.71 8.92 27.46
CA SER A 523 32.50 7.77 27.89
C SER A 523 33.71 8.24 28.70
N LYS A 524 33.94 7.63 29.87
CA LYS A 524 35.15 7.87 30.67
C LYS A 524 36.01 6.62 30.60
N PHE A 525 37.12 6.71 29.87
CA PHE A 525 38.12 5.66 29.83
C PHE A 525 39.03 5.79 31.07
N VAL A 526 38.60 5.22 32.19
CA VAL A 526 39.41 5.14 33.42
C VAL A 526 40.11 3.79 33.43
N LEU A 527 41.45 3.81 33.42
CA LEU A 527 42.26 2.60 33.61
C LEU A 527 42.20 2.18 35.07
N VAL A 528 41.76 0.94 35.34
CA VAL A 528 41.74 0.38 36.69
C VAL A 528 43.07 -0.32 36.95
N TYR A 529 43.83 0.17 37.92
CA TYR A 529 45.06 -0.49 38.39
C TYR A 529 44.72 -1.33 39.62
N PRO A 530 45.02 -2.64 39.64
CA PRO A 530 44.67 -3.50 40.77
C PRO A 530 45.37 -3.12 42.10
N ASP A 531 46.56 -2.52 42.06
CA ASP A 531 47.38 -2.25 43.26
C ASP A 531 48.08 -0.86 43.23
N GLY A 532 47.33 0.25 43.26
CA GLY A 532 47.91 1.59 43.44
C GLY A 532 46.88 2.73 43.59
N PRO A 533 47.21 3.86 44.26
CA PRO A 533 46.25 4.92 44.56
C PRO A 533 45.79 5.68 43.31
N SER A 534 44.53 6.13 43.34
CA SER A 534 43.71 6.58 42.21
C SER A 534 44.03 7.97 41.61
N VAL A 535 45.24 8.50 41.81
CA VAL A 535 45.64 9.78 41.20
C VAL A 535 47.10 9.71 40.75
N MET A 536 47.34 9.56 39.45
CA MET A 536 48.62 9.89 38.84
C MET A 536 48.45 11.02 37.82
N SER A 537 49.17 12.12 38.10
CA SER A 537 49.42 13.25 37.22
C SER A 537 50.04 12.79 35.89
N THR A 538 49.85 13.59 34.85
CA THR A 538 50.20 13.42 33.43
C THR A 538 51.71 13.31 33.11
N ALA A 539 52.49 12.59 33.92
CA ALA A 539 53.89 12.32 33.67
C ALA A 539 54.25 10.91 34.17
N MET A 540 54.08 9.90 33.30
CA MET A 540 54.75 8.59 33.20
C MET A 540 53.77 7.58 32.54
N PRO A 541 54.18 6.80 31.52
CA PRO A 541 53.30 5.79 30.93
C PRO A 541 53.36 4.48 31.74
N PRO A 542 52.25 3.94 32.26
CA PRO A 542 52.20 2.56 32.68
C PRO A 542 51.92 1.71 31.43
N LEU A 543 52.98 1.07 30.91
CA LEU A 543 52.86 0.14 29.80
C LEU A 543 52.28 -1.18 30.32
N TYR A 544 50.96 -1.37 30.19
CA TYR A 544 50.41 -2.74 30.17
C TYR A 544 51.07 -3.47 29.00
N PRO A 545 51.77 -4.61 29.21
CA PRO A 545 52.42 -5.32 28.12
C PRO A 545 51.37 -5.80 27.11
N GLY A 546 51.37 -5.21 25.91
CA GLY A 546 50.46 -5.53 24.82
C GLY A 546 49.31 -4.54 24.56
N PHE A 547 49.13 -3.50 25.37
CA PHE A 547 48.12 -2.46 25.12
C PHE A 547 48.72 -1.28 24.34
N ASP A 548 48.33 -1.12 23.07
CA ASP A 548 48.74 0.02 22.26
C ASP A 548 47.86 1.26 22.59
N PRO A 549 48.43 2.35 23.15
CA PRO A 549 47.69 3.58 23.47
C PRO A 549 47.03 4.24 22.25
N SER A 550 47.39 3.83 21.03
CA SER A 550 46.77 4.31 19.78
C SER A 550 45.27 3.96 19.68
N VAL A 551 44.80 2.92 20.38
CA VAL A 551 43.39 2.47 20.37
C VAL A 551 42.47 3.51 21.01
N LEU A 552 42.91 4.19 22.07
CA LEU A 552 42.14 5.26 22.72
C LEU A 552 41.93 6.48 21.81
N LYS A 553 42.84 6.73 20.86
CA LYS A 553 42.68 7.81 19.86
C LYS A 553 41.63 7.48 18.79
N LYS A 554 41.20 6.21 18.68
CA LYS A 554 40.13 5.80 17.76
C LYS A 554 38.75 6.19 18.29
N PHE A 555 38.56 6.24 19.61
CA PHE A 555 37.31 6.66 20.24
C PHE A 555 37.25 8.19 20.35
N ARG A 556 36.52 8.83 19.44
CA ARG A 556 36.31 10.29 19.42
C ARG A 556 34.92 10.64 19.93
N HIS A 557 34.80 11.76 20.64
CA HIS A 557 33.51 12.25 21.13
C HIS A 557 32.58 12.81 20.03
N SER A 558 33.13 13.12 18.86
CA SER A 558 32.39 13.64 17.71
C SER A 558 32.91 13.04 16.42
N TYR A 559 31.99 12.56 15.59
CA TYR A 559 32.27 12.01 14.25
C TYR A 559 31.55 12.85 13.20
N ASN A 560 32.31 13.37 12.24
CA ASN A 560 31.77 14.13 11.13
C ASN A 560 31.96 13.31 9.85
N SER A 561 30.90 13.17 9.06
CA SER A 561 30.95 12.49 7.76
C SER A 561 30.53 13.42 6.64
N PHE A 562 31.29 13.37 5.55
CA PHE A 562 30.99 14.02 4.28
C PHE A 562 30.99 12.94 3.19
N ALA A 563 29.81 12.64 2.64
CA ALA A 563 29.64 11.55 1.69
C ALA A 563 28.85 12.01 0.45
N PRO A 564 29.53 12.37 -0.65
CA PRO A 564 28.91 12.41 -1.96
C PRO A 564 28.36 11.05 -2.35
N ARG A 565 27.21 11.07 -3.02
CA ARG A 565 26.48 9.90 -3.47
C ARG A 565 26.00 10.10 -4.90
N VAL A 566 26.14 9.08 -5.74
CA VAL A 566 25.60 9.05 -7.09
C VAL A 566 24.84 7.75 -7.25
N ARG A 567 23.57 7.84 -7.63
CA ARG A 567 22.75 6.67 -7.95
C ARG A 567 22.19 6.79 -9.35
N VAL A 568 22.36 5.74 -10.13
CA VAL A 568 21.77 5.60 -11.46
C VAL A 568 20.72 4.51 -11.38
N THR A 569 19.48 4.81 -11.75
CA THR A 569 18.40 3.84 -11.82
C THR A 569 17.86 3.80 -13.25
N TRP A 570 17.75 2.61 -13.83
CA TRP A 570 17.30 2.38 -15.19
C TRP A 570 16.18 1.34 -15.22
N THR A 571 15.04 1.75 -15.73
CA THR A 571 13.88 0.89 -16.02
C THR A 571 13.58 0.97 -17.51
N PRO A 572 14.04 0.00 -18.32
CA PRO A 572 13.81 0.00 -19.77
C PRO A 572 12.30 -0.04 -20.09
N GLY A 573 11.89 0.59 -21.19
CA GLY A 573 10.51 0.46 -21.70
C GLY A 573 9.40 0.93 -20.74
N GLN A 574 9.72 1.89 -19.88
CA GLN A 574 8.81 2.45 -18.89
C GLN A 574 7.66 3.21 -19.56
N TYR A 575 6.42 2.75 -19.38
CA TYR A 575 5.24 3.50 -19.81
C TYR A 575 5.05 4.73 -18.90
N TYR A 576 4.58 5.82 -19.47
CA TYR A 576 4.27 7.05 -18.73
C TYR A 576 3.10 7.81 -19.35
N TYR A 577 2.51 8.72 -18.58
CA TYR A 577 1.58 9.72 -19.09
C TYR A 577 1.85 11.10 -18.48
N MET A 578 1.40 12.15 -19.17
CA MET A 578 1.50 13.53 -18.72
C MET A 578 0.16 13.98 -18.12
N SER A 579 0.16 14.29 -16.82
CA SER A 579 -0.93 15.00 -16.15
C SER A 579 -0.56 16.48 -16.11
N GLY A 580 -1.08 17.25 -17.07
CA GLY A 580 -0.61 18.61 -17.33
C GLY A 580 0.86 18.62 -17.77
N ASP A 581 1.71 19.33 -17.05
CA ASP A 581 3.17 19.36 -17.22
C ASP A 581 3.90 18.27 -16.43
N ARG A 582 3.20 17.48 -15.61
CA ARG A 582 3.80 16.47 -14.75
C ARG A 582 3.81 15.08 -15.39
N LYS A 583 5.00 14.49 -15.49
CA LYS A 583 5.18 13.13 -15.97
C LYS A 583 4.92 12.11 -14.84
N ILE A 584 4.08 11.12 -15.10
CA ILE A 584 3.76 10.02 -14.19
C ILE A 584 4.17 8.71 -14.85
N ASN A 585 5.12 8.00 -14.23
CA ASN A 585 5.59 6.70 -14.72
C ASN A 585 4.65 5.58 -14.22
N LEU A 586 4.29 4.66 -15.11
CA LEU A 586 3.38 3.54 -14.87
C LEU A 586 4.15 2.22 -14.66
N TYR A 587 3.75 1.13 -15.32
CA TYR A 587 4.43 -0.16 -15.28
C TYR A 587 5.50 -0.27 -16.37
N SER A 588 6.43 -1.23 -16.17
CA SER A 588 7.35 -1.68 -17.20
C SER A 588 7.32 -3.22 -17.29
N LYS A 589 7.57 -3.75 -18.48
CA LYS A 589 7.76 -5.19 -18.72
C LYS A 589 9.16 -5.68 -18.38
N TYR A 590 10.10 -4.76 -18.12
CA TYR A 590 11.50 -5.05 -17.87
C TYR A 590 11.87 -4.80 -16.40
N PRO A 591 12.94 -5.45 -15.89
CA PRO A 591 13.44 -5.19 -14.55
C PRO A 591 14.00 -3.77 -14.40
N THR A 592 13.94 -3.24 -13.18
CA THR A 592 14.62 -2.02 -12.78
C THR A 592 15.99 -2.37 -12.24
N VAL A 593 17.03 -1.74 -12.79
CA VAL A 593 18.41 -1.87 -12.33
C VAL A 593 18.81 -0.58 -11.65
N SER A 594 19.40 -0.65 -10.45
CA SER A 594 19.98 0.52 -9.81
C SER A 594 21.40 0.26 -9.33
N VAL A 595 22.27 1.25 -9.56
CA VAL A 595 23.65 1.26 -9.10
C VAL A 595 23.81 2.47 -8.20
N ASP A 596 24.21 2.24 -6.95
CA ASP A 596 24.44 3.26 -5.94
C ASP A 596 25.91 3.29 -5.57
N TRP A 597 26.55 4.44 -5.72
CA TRP A 597 27.94 4.69 -5.35
C TRP A 597 27.99 5.82 -4.34
N GLU A 598 28.65 5.59 -3.21
CA GLU A 598 28.80 6.57 -2.15
C GLU A 598 30.23 6.55 -1.61
N ARG A 599 30.80 7.73 -1.37
CA ARG A 599 32.19 7.83 -0.94
C ARG A 599 32.34 8.81 0.20
N GLY A 600 32.74 8.34 1.37
CA GLY A 600 33.16 9.17 2.50
C GLY A 600 34.55 9.77 2.26
N LEU A 601 34.64 11.10 2.28
CA LEU A 601 35.91 11.83 2.10
C LEU A 601 36.41 12.38 3.43
N SER A 602 37.61 11.96 3.84
CA SER A 602 38.31 12.51 5.02
C SER A 602 38.90 13.90 4.74
N GLY A 603 38.85 14.81 5.72
CA GLY A 603 39.55 16.11 5.70
C GLY A 603 38.73 17.32 5.20
N ILE A 604 37.63 17.10 4.48
CA ILE A 604 36.67 18.15 4.11
C ILE A 604 35.72 18.36 5.29
N MET A 605 35.52 19.61 5.74
CA MET A 605 34.61 19.95 6.87
C MET A 605 34.92 19.18 8.17
N HIS A 606 36.20 18.93 8.46
CA HIS A 606 36.67 18.09 9.57
C HIS A 606 36.10 16.66 9.55
N SER A 607 35.77 16.12 8.36
CA SER A 607 35.29 14.74 8.26
C SER A 607 36.38 13.74 8.65
N THR A 608 35.99 12.82 9.53
CA THR A 608 36.89 11.87 10.18
C THR A 608 37.01 10.56 9.38
N GLY A 609 35.89 10.05 8.87
CA GLY A 609 35.81 8.74 8.24
C GLY A 609 36.06 8.74 6.74
N LYS A 610 36.76 7.70 6.25
CA LYS A 610 36.95 7.42 4.82
C LYS A 610 36.43 6.02 4.48
N TYR A 611 35.45 5.97 3.58
CA TYR A 611 34.88 4.73 3.06
C TYR A 611 34.44 4.90 1.60
N GLU A 612 34.25 3.78 0.91
CA GLU A 612 33.68 3.75 -0.43
C GLU A 612 32.76 2.54 -0.57
N ARG A 613 31.49 2.80 -0.90
CA ARG A 613 30.41 1.81 -0.96
C ARG A 613 29.85 1.77 -2.38
N ILE A 614 29.70 0.55 -2.90
CA ILE A 614 29.04 0.29 -4.18
C ILE A 614 27.94 -0.73 -3.94
N GLU A 615 26.74 -0.44 -4.42
CA GLU A 615 25.61 -1.37 -4.38
C GLU A 615 24.94 -1.44 -5.74
N VAL A 616 24.60 -2.66 -6.15
CA VAL A 616 23.81 -2.94 -7.35
C VAL A 616 22.57 -3.69 -6.92
N ASP A 617 21.41 -3.25 -7.39
CA ASP A 617 20.11 -3.83 -7.07
C ASP A 617 19.29 -4.02 -8.34
N PHE A 618 18.75 -5.23 -8.51
CA PHE A 618 17.88 -5.64 -9.61
C PHE A 618 16.52 -6.00 -9.03
N GLN A 619 15.46 -5.31 -9.45
CA GLN A 619 14.10 -5.52 -8.98
C GLN A 619 13.15 -5.75 -10.15
N HIS A 620 12.27 -6.75 -10.04
CA HIS A 620 11.22 -6.96 -11.03
C HIS A 620 9.94 -7.52 -10.40
N ASN A 621 8.81 -7.01 -10.87
CA ASN A 621 7.49 -7.51 -10.55
C ASN A 621 6.81 -7.95 -11.85
N ILE A 622 6.40 -9.21 -11.92
CA ILE A 622 5.73 -9.81 -13.08
C ILE A 622 4.30 -10.17 -12.69
N PRO A 623 3.30 -9.44 -13.20
CA PRO A 623 1.91 -9.84 -13.04
C PRO A 623 1.60 -11.01 -13.98
N LEU A 624 1.26 -12.17 -13.43
CA LEU A 624 0.84 -13.36 -14.18
C LEU A 624 -0.66 -13.34 -14.52
N GLY A 625 -1.38 -12.31 -14.08
CA GLY A 625 -2.82 -12.18 -14.20
C GLY A 625 -3.59 -13.00 -13.14
N LEU A 626 -4.88 -12.73 -13.02
CA LEU A 626 -5.78 -13.44 -12.09
C LEU A 626 -5.34 -13.29 -10.62
N MET A 627 -4.88 -12.07 -10.27
CA MET A 627 -4.36 -11.68 -8.95
C MET A 627 -3.13 -12.51 -8.51
N ARG A 628 -2.24 -12.85 -9.46
CA ARG A 628 -1.00 -13.57 -9.16
C ARG A 628 0.18 -12.76 -9.61
N ASP A 629 1.14 -12.61 -8.71
CA ASP A 629 2.33 -11.81 -8.96
C ASP A 629 3.59 -12.57 -8.54
N ILE A 630 4.62 -12.46 -9.36
CA ILE A 630 5.98 -12.88 -9.01
C ILE A 630 6.81 -11.63 -8.78
N TYR A 631 7.36 -11.54 -7.59
CA TYR A 631 8.32 -10.51 -7.24
C TYR A 631 9.68 -11.15 -6.98
N TYR A 632 10.73 -10.59 -7.59
CA TYR A 632 12.10 -10.95 -7.23
C TYR A 632 13.00 -9.73 -7.14
N ARG A 633 13.98 -9.83 -6.23
CA ARG A 633 14.97 -8.79 -5.99
C ARG A 633 16.33 -9.43 -5.76
N LEU A 634 17.31 -9.07 -6.57
CA LEU A 634 18.70 -9.51 -6.41
C LEU A 634 19.54 -8.29 -6.06
N GLY A 635 20.40 -8.40 -5.07
CA GLY A 635 21.26 -7.30 -4.65
C GLY A 635 22.67 -7.78 -4.39
N TRP A 636 23.63 -6.94 -4.74
CA TRP A 636 25.04 -7.11 -4.41
C TRP A 636 25.58 -5.79 -3.89
N GLY A 637 26.40 -5.84 -2.85
CA GLY A 637 27.05 -4.65 -2.33
C GLY A 637 28.43 -4.98 -1.77
N ALA A 638 29.34 -4.01 -1.88
CA ALA A 638 30.70 -4.14 -1.37
C ALA A 638 31.27 -2.79 -0.92
N PHE A 639 32.09 -2.81 0.12
CA PHE A 639 32.93 -1.70 0.54
C PHE A 639 34.33 -1.87 -0.05
N THR A 640 34.69 -1.06 -1.06
CA THR A 640 36.00 -1.15 -1.74
C THR A 640 37.12 -0.54 -0.90
N ASN A 641 36.81 0.47 -0.08
CA ASN A 641 37.76 1.13 0.82
C ASN A 641 37.11 1.30 2.19
N GLN A 642 37.82 0.89 3.24
CA GLN A 642 37.22 0.73 4.57
C GLN A 642 38.26 1.02 5.67
N LYS A 643 38.56 2.31 5.89
CA LYS A 643 39.56 2.73 6.89
C LYS A 643 38.94 3.07 8.25
N GLU A 644 37.74 3.64 8.28
CA GLU A 644 36.98 3.93 9.50
C GLU A 644 35.49 3.71 9.22
N LEU A 645 34.87 2.75 9.92
CA LEU A 645 33.51 2.23 9.66
C LEU A 645 32.41 2.83 10.54
N TYR A 646 32.76 3.69 11.49
CA TYR A 646 31.81 4.19 12.47
C TYR A 646 30.56 4.74 11.76
N PHE A 647 29.41 4.08 11.99
CA PHE A 647 28.08 4.51 11.54
C PHE A 647 27.81 4.47 10.02
N VAL A 648 28.49 3.59 9.27
CA VAL A 648 28.26 3.40 7.83
C VAL A 648 27.67 2.02 7.56
N ASP A 649 26.40 1.98 7.17
CA ASP A 649 25.68 0.75 6.82
C ASP A 649 25.41 0.68 5.30
N PHE A 650 25.17 -0.51 4.78
CA PHE A 650 24.65 -0.67 3.41
C PHE A 650 23.26 -0.03 3.29
N ALA A 651 23.01 0.74 2.23
CA ALA A 651 21.72 1.40 2.02
C ALA A 651 20.62 0.38 1.68
N ASN A 652 20.97 -0.66 0.91
CA ASN A 652 20.05 -1.70 0.49
C ASN A 652 19.96 -2.87 1.48
N LEU A 653 21.07 -3.23 2.16
CA LEU A 653 21.13 -4.25 3.20
C LEU A 653 21.17 -3.60 4.59
N ALA A 654 20.10 -2.89 4.96
CA ALA A 654 19.92 -2.34 6.30
C ALA A 654 18.66 -2.89 6.96
N ARG A 655 18.69 -3.07 8.29
CA ARG A 655 17.52 -3.47 9.07
C ARG A 655 16.60 -2.25 9.30
N SER A 656 15.45 -2.20 8.62
CA SER A 656 14.38 -1.26 8.99
C SER A 656 13.67 -1.75 10.26
N ASN A 657 13.92 -1.08 11.40
CA ASN A 657 13.34 -1.46 12.69
C ASN A 657 11.86 -1.06 12.87
N LEU A 658 11.24 -0.42 11.87
CA LEU A 658 9.84 -0.03 11.87
C LEU A 658 9.14 -0.72 10.69
N PRO A 659 8.08 -1.53 10.92
CA PRO A 659 7.30 -2.07 9.82
C PRO A 659 6.53 -0.93 9.16
N VAL A 660 7.00 -0.49 8.00
CA VAL A 660 6.18 0.27 7.05
C VAL A 660 5.29 -0.78 6.37
N GLY A 661 4.00 -0.48 6.20
CA GLY A 661 2.97 -1.47 5.82
C GLY A 661 3.27 -2.30 4.56
N TRP A 662 2.48 -3.35 4.36
CA TRP A 662 2.78 -4.45 3.44
C TRP A 662 2.69 -4.14 1.94
N ASN A 663 2.49 -2.90 1.52
CA ASN A 663 2.37 -2.56 0.10
C ASN A 663 3.71 -2.52 -0.67
N ASP A 664 4.88 -2.78 -0.04
CA ASP A 664 6.13 -3.05 -0.79
C ASP A 664 7.32 -3.65 0.03
N GLU A 665 7.16 -4.25 1.23
CA GLU A 665 8.35 -4.50 2.11
C GLU A 665 8.49 -5.88 2.82
N ILE A 666 7.72 -6.91 2.47
CA ILE A 666 7.89 -8.29 3.01
C ILE A 666 8.51 -9.19 1.96
N GLY A 667 8.07 -9.02 0.71
CA GLY A 667 8.91 -9.39 -0.41
C GLY A 667 10.12 -8.45 -0.42
N GLY A 668 11.33 -9.01 -0.43
CA GLY A 668 12.55 -8.21 -0.54
C GLY A 668 13.28 -7.89 0.77
N VAL A 669 12.86 -8.44 1.92
CA VAL A 669 13.54 -8.25 3.22
C VAL A 669 13.61 -9.57 4.00
N PHE A 670 14.70 -9.79 4.74
CA PHE A 670 14.82 -10.94 5.65
C PHE A 670 14.02 -10.71 6.95
N GLN A 671 13.27 -11.70 7.40
CA GLN A 671 12.39 -11.56 8.56
C GLN A 671 13.04 -12.06 9.85
N LEU A 672 13.86 -13.11 9.76
CA LEU A 672 14.54 -13.74 10.89
C LEU A 672 16.04 -13.44 10.98
N LEU A 673 16.61 -12.70 10.03
CA LEU A 673 18.04 -12.40 10.06
C LEU A 673 18.37 -11.49 11.26
N ASP A 674 19.31 -11.94 12.10
CA ASP A 674 19.79 -11.13 13.23
C ASP A 674 20.38 -9.81 12.71
N GLY A 675 20.05 -8.70 13.37
CA GLY A 675 20.50 -7.36 13.04
C GLY A 675 22.03 -7.23 12.98
N ARG A 676 22.76 -8.09 13.71
CA ARG A 676 24.23 -8.11 13.71
C ARG A 676 24.81 -8.44 12.32
N TRP A 677 24.15 -9.33 11.58
CA TRP A 677 24.67 -9.79 10.29
C TRP A 677 24.63 -8.71 9.21
N TYR A 678 23.65 -7.79 9.29
CA TYR A 678 23.52 -6.65 8.36
C TYR A 678 24.76 -5.74 8.38
N ASN A 679 25.37 -5.55 9.56
CA ASN A 679 26.49 -4.63 9.75
C ASN A 679 27.86 -5.33 9.82
N SER A 680 27.88 -6.66 9.88
CA SER A 680 29.11 -7.47 10.08
C SER A 680 29.96 -7.69 8.83
N SER A 681 29.51 -7.26 7.65
CA SER A 681 30.08 -7.74 6.38
C SER A 681 30.56 -6.61 5.48
N ARG A 682 31.70 -6.84 4.82
CA ARG A 682 32.28 -5.91 3.84
C ARG A 682 31.66 -6.06 2.46
N GLU A 683 31.04 -7.21 2.22
CA GLU A 683 30.39 -7.58 0.97
C GLU A 683 29.19 -8.47 1.26
N TYR A 684 28.17 -8.38 0.41
CA TYR A 684 27.03 -9.27 0.46
C TYR A 684 26.48 -9.55 -0.93
N VAL A 685 25.90 -10.74 -1.08
CA VAL A 685 24.98 -11.07 -2.17
C VAL A 685 23.66 -11.50 -1.53
N ARG A 686 22.56 -10.92 -1.97
CA ARG A 686 21.21 -11.28 -1.53
C ARG A 686 20.32 -11.63 -2.70
N GLY A 687 19.38 -12.53 -2.46
CA GLY A 687 18.28 -12.82 -3.37
C GLY A 687 16.98 -12.96 -2.60
N HIS A 688 15.94 -12.33 -3.09
CA HIS A 688 14.58 -12.45 -2.59
C HIS A 688 13.68 -12.89 -3.73
N PHE A 689 12.84 -13.88 -3.45
CA PHE A 689 11.80 -14.35 -4.34
C PHE A 689 10.51 -14.45 -3.55
N THR A 690 9.45 -13.88 -4.10
CA THR A 690 8.13 -13.89 -3.49
C THR A 690 7.10 -14.24 -4.56
N TYR A 691 6.27 -15.23 -4.26
CA TYR A 691 5.15 -15.60 -5.11
C TYR A 691 3.85 -15.37 -4.35
N GLU A 692 3.02 -14.48 -4.88
CA GLU A 692 1.74 -14.09 -4.31
C GLU A 692 0.60 -14.66 -5.15
N ALA A 693 -0.32 -15.37 -4.51
CA ALA A 693 -1.51 -15.89 -5.16
C ALA A 693 -2.66 -16.10 -4.15
N PRO A 694 -3.93 -15.90 -4.54
CA PRO A 694 -5.07 -15.98 -3.64
C PRO A 694 -5.47 -17.39 -3.17
N PHE A 695 -5.12 -18.42 -3.94
CA PHE A 695 -5.58 -19.79 -3.71
C PHE A 695 -4.45 -20.80 -3.94
N LEU A 696 -3.51 -20.89 -3.00
CA LEU A 696 -2.30 -21.70 -3.11
C LEU A 696 -2.47 -23.04 -2.36
N LEU A 697 -2.24 -23.09 -1.05
CA LEU A 697 -2.39 -24.28 -0.22
C LEU A 697 -3.77 -24.34 0.45
N LEU A 698 -4.25 -23.22 0.96
CA LEU A 698 -5.45 -23.14 1.81
C LEU A 698 -6.75 -23.37 1.04
N ARG A 699 -6.72 -23.40 -0.29
CA ARG A 699 -7.87 -23.79 -1.13
C ARG A 699 -8.50 -25.13 -0.71
N HIS A 700 -7.70 -26.06 -0.20
CA HIS A 700 -8.17 -27.39 0.20
C HIS A 700 -8.92 -27.37 1.56
N LEU A 701 -8.65 -26.39 2.42
CA LEU A 701 -9.25 -26.22 3.73
C LEU A 701 -10.53 -25.38 3.64
N LYS A 702 -11.56 -25.93 3.01
CA LYS A 702 -12.78 -25.21 2.54
C LYS A 702 -13.58 -24.41 3.59
N LYS A 703 -13.42 -24.63 4.89
CA LYS A 703 -14.35 -24.10 5.93
C LYS A 703 -13.93 -22.77 6.57
N TYR A 704 -12.62 -22.51 6.70
CA TYR A 704 -12.11 -21.36 7.48
C TYR A 704 -11.36 -20.31 6.64
N THR A 705 -11.20 -20.56 5.34
CA THR A 705 -10.31 -19.80 4.45
C THR A 705 -10.98 -18.62 3.76
N GLN A 706 -12.25 -18.34 4.07
CA GLN A 706 -12.99 -17.22 3.49
C GLN A 706 -12.37 -15.85 3.78
N TYR A 707 -11.64 -15.73 4.89
CA TYR A 707 -11.01 -14.47 5.32
C TYR A 707 -9.62 -14.23 4.71
N VAL A 708 -9.05 -15.25 4.07
CA VAL A 708 -7.74 -15.17 3.44
C VAL A 708 -7.90 -14.57 2.05
N LEU A 709 -7.17 -13.49 1.80
CA LEU A 709 -7.10 -12.87 0.49
C LEU A 709 -5.98 -13.49 -0.33
N ASN A 710 -4.75 -13.34 0.16
CA ASN A 710 -3.56 -13.66 -0.60
C ASN A 710 -2.70 -14.61 0.24
N GLU A 711 -2.22 -15.68 -0.39
CA GLU A 711 -1.19 -16.55 0.15
C GLU A 711 0.15 -16.17 -0.50
N ARG A 712 1.21 -16.14 0.29
CA ARG A 712 2.54 -15.72 -0.16
C ARG A 712 3.57 -16.79 0.20
N LEU A 713 4.41 -17.15 -0.76
CA LEU A 713 5.60 -17.97 -0.54
C LEU A 713 6.83 -17.07 -0.61
N TYR A 714 7.70 -17.21 0.39
CA TYR A 714 8.95 -16.46 0.49
C TYR A 714 10.13 -17.40 0.40
N LEU A 715 11.11 -16.99 -0.41
CA LEU A 715 12.42 -17.59 -0.46
C LEU A 715 13.44 -16.45 -0.46
N ASN A 716 14.20 -16.34 0.61
CA ASN A 716 15.27 -15.37 0.74
C ASN A 716 16.60 -16.10 0.90
N ALA A 717 17.65 -15.58 0.29
CA ALA A 717 19.01 -16.09 0.38
C ALA A 717 19.98 -14.93 0.65
N LEU A 718 20.92 -15.12 1.57
CA LEU A 718 22.01 -14.19 1.84
C LEU A 718 23.34 -14.95 1.83
N VAL A 719 24.33 -14.35 1.22
CA VAL A 719 25.72 -14.82 1.20
C VAL A 719 26.57 -13.66 1.69
N VAL A 720 27.25 -13.89 2.81
CA VAL A 720 28.10 -12.94 3.53
C VAL A 720 29.32 -13.75 4.00
N PRO A 721 30.55 -13.22 4.01
CA PRO A 721 31.76 -14.03 4.27
C PRO A 721 31.71 -14.98 5.47
N HIS A 722 31.00 -14.62 6.54
CA HIS A 722 30.88 -15.42 7.77
C HIS A 722 29.61 -16.29 7.82
N LEU A 723 28.74 -16.19 6.82
CA LEU A 723 27.43 -16.82 6.76
C LEU A 723 27.09 -17.17 5.29
N ASN A 724 27.44 -18.40 4.90
CA ASN A 724 27.46 -18.89 3.52
C ASN A 724 26.87 -20.31 3.40
N PRO A 725 25.62 -20.49 2.91
CA PRO A 725 24.57 -19.48 2.71
C PRO A 725 23.62 -19.36 3.93
N TYR A 726 23.01 -18.19 4.09
CA TYR A 726 21.73 -18.03 4.79
C TYR A 726 20.61 -18.36 3.83
N LEU A 727 19.63 -19.14 4.28
CA LEU A 727 18.38 -19.34 3.58
C LEU A 727 17.24 -19.09 4.54
N GLU A 728 16.22 -18.38 4.09
CA GLU A 728 14.98 -18.19 4.83
C GLU A 728 13.81 -18.54 3.92
N VAL A 729 13.01 -19.49 4.37
CA VAL A 729 11.79 -19.94 3.68
C VAL A 729 10.60 -19.54 4.53
N GLY A 730 9.61 -18.94 3.90
CA GLY A 730 8.42 -18.46 4.60
C GLY A 730 7.13 -18.78 3.87
N TYR A 731 6.07 -18.89 4.65
CA TYR A 731 4.71 -18.94 4.16
C TYR A 731 3.86 -17.90 4.90
N GLY A 732 3.23 -17.03 4.12
CA GLY A 732 2.41 -15.93 4.61
C GLY A 732 0.96 -16.04 4.16
N ILE A 733 0.08 -15.58 5.02
CA ILE A 733 -1.35 -15.43 4.78
C ILE A 733 -1.67 -13.95 5.00
N GLY A 734 -2.15 -13.31 3.94
CA GLY A 734 -2.66 -11.97 4.00
C GLY A 734 -4.17 -11.96 4.22
N THR A 735 -4.61 -11.23 5.24
CA THR A 735 -6.03 -10.88 5.44
C THR A 735 -6.15 -9.37 5.46
N HIS A 736 -7.36 -8.86 5.31
CA HIS A 736 -7.59 -7.42 5.33
C HIS A 736 -7.35 -6.74 6.70
N VAL A 737 -7.37 -7.51 7.79
CA VAL A 737 -7.22 -6.96 9.16
C VAL A 737 -5.81 -7.16 9.67
N PHE A 738 -5.23 -8.31 9.34
CA PHE A 738 -3.88 -8.67 9.75
C PHE A 738 -3.21 -9.54 8.69
N ASP A 739 -1.90 -9.44 8.63
CA ASP A 739 -1.09 -10.39 7.89
C ASP A 739 -0.32 -11.25 8.88
N PHE A 740 -0.18 -12.53 8.54
CA PHE A 740 0.50 -13.54 9.35
C PHE A 740 1.51 -14.29 8.50
N GLY A 741 2.74 -14.44 8.97
CA GLY A 741 3.78 -15.20 8.28
C GLY A 741 4.55 -16.09 9.23
N VAL A 742 4.83 -17.32 8.78
CA VAL A 742 5.73 -18.25 9.46
C VAL A 742 6.99 -18.38 8.61
N PHE A 743 8.14 -18.23 9.24
CA PHE A 743 9.45 -18.25 8.59
C PHE A 743 10.34 -19.29 9.29
N ALA A 744 11.17 -19.96 8.52
CA ALA A 744 12.20 -20.85 9.00
C ALA A 744 13.54 -20.40 8.40
N SER A 745 14.55 -20.25 9.24
CA SER A 745 15.88 -19.84 8.83
C SER A 745 16.89 -21.00 8.93
N PHE A 746 17.80 -21.00 7.98
CA PHE A 746 18.89 -21.96 7.85
C PHE A 746 20.18 -21.18 7.66
N ALA A 747 21.17 -21.41 8.51
CA ALA A 747 22.50 -20.83 8.37
C ALA A 747 23.50 -21.95 8.07
N ASN A 748 24.32 -21.77 7.04
CA ASN A 748 25.33 -22.74 6.62
C ASN A 748 24.73 -24.15 6.45
N TRP A 749 23.59 -24.24 5.76
CA TRP A 749 22.81 -25.47 5.52
C TRP A 749 22.22 -26.16 6.77
N LYS A 750 22.36 -25.57 7.96
CA LYS A 750 21.78 -26.10 9.20
C LYS A 750 20.59 -25.26 9.63
N TYR A 751 19.55 -25.92 10.12
CA TYR A 751 18.41 -25.25 10.72
C TYR A 751 18.85 -24.40 11.92
N GLN A 752 18.45 -23.14 11.95
CA GLN A 752 18.80 -22.20 13.02
C GLN A 752 17.58 -21.92 13.90
N GLU A 753 16.54 -21.31 13.34
CA GLU A 753 15.34 -20.94 14.09
C GLU A 753 14.07 -20.91 13.23
N MET A 754 12.93 -20.87 13.90
CA MET A 754 11.62 -20.67 13.30
C MET A 754 10.97 -19.51 14.03
N GLY A 755 10.44 -18.55 13.27
CA GLY A 755 9.80 -17.37 13.82
C GLY A 755 8.48 -17.10 13.13
N VAL A 756 7.68 -16.27 13.80
CA VAL A 756 6.34 -15.91 13.36
C VAL A 756 6.25 -14.40 13.38
N LYS A 757 5.76 -13.82 12.28
CA LYS A 757 5.48 -12.39 12.16
C LYS A 757 3.98 -12.18 12.07
N PHE A 758 3.50 -11.22 12.83
CA PHE A 758 2.10 -10.81 12.83
C PHE A 758 2.03 -9.28 12.76
N THR A 759 1.22 -8.75 11.86
CA THR A 759 1.04 -7.30 11.68
C THR A 759 -0.44 -6.97 11.53
N PHE A 760 -0.88 -5.90 12.21
CA PHE A 760 -2.23 -5.36 12.06
C PHE A 760 -2.24 -4.25 11.00
N GLU A 761 -3.07 -4.39 9.96
CA GLU A 761 -3.16 -3.45 8.83
C GLU A 761 -4.52 -2.74 8.75
N LEU A 762 -5.11 -2.41 9.90
CA LEU A 762 -6.41 -1.74 9.91
C LEU A 762 -6.28 -0.34 9.27
N PHE A 763 -6.91 -0.13 8.11
CA PHE A 763 -7.01 1.14 7.35
C PHE A 763 -5.79 1.56 6.51
N ASN A 764 -4.84 0.66 6.22
CA ASN A 764 -3.59 1.02 5.52
C ASN A 764 -3.50 0.51 4.06
N ARG A 765 -4.61 0.10 3.43
CA ARG A 765 -4.69 -0.33 2.02
C ARG A 765 -5.67 0.53 1.22
#